data_AF-A0A329M5B1-F1
#
_entry.id   AF-A0A329M5B1-F1
#
_cell.length_a   1.000
_cell.length_b   1.000
_cell.length_c   1.000
_cell.angle_alpha   90.00
_cell.angle_beta   90.00
_cell.angle_gamma   90.00
#
_symmetry.space_group_name_H-M   'P 1'
#
loop_
_entity.id
_entity.type
_entity.pdbx_description
1 polymer ?
#
loop_
_entity_poly.entity_id
_entity_poly.type
_entity_poly.pdbx_seq_one_letter_code
_entity_poly.pdbx_strand_id
1 'polypeptide(L)'
;MEFTGERFTPSLDDKQLETEHLQRYYSITELVKGKVVLDAACGEGYGAFYIAQYAKTVYGIDIDHDTIFHANQKYGKANLHYKQGSVEKLEIPECSIDVVISFETIEHVDESQQHTFLKEIKRVLKKDGIVIISTPDKYLYSDLPRYDNPFHIKEFYKDEFRDFLEGYFANVKMYFQRFEVVSLLGNEMCESFDDIQINDGERLNKGKYMVAVCGDLDISDVEIHSLVLDNGIHYQDLISRVIGLQDEVEERNSHISKLDEFIESKEKQTAQLNELLLSEQANNHNLRNYLNVAEAELEETNAKFVTMENDFKEIANHKDIVINNQLGHINQLLEQERRLVTILNSSGWKGLNKYYRFRDAILPQSSKRKLVAKLLLKTIKNPRKMFGMVNSANIKKFMYYSRTDKTALLQNRIDNYLDRQQSQPKQEFTITKIDDTSKKLIFPKTDNPTISIIIPVYNQWSYTYSCLASILENTDGVSYEIIIADDLSTDETQNIQSVVENIVVIRDDVNRGFLLNCNHAATFAKGKYVYFLNNDTNVQPNWLSSLLDMIEKDETIGMIGSKLVYPDGRLQEAGGIIWSDSSGWNYGRLDDPAHSDYNYVKEVDYISGAAIMIRSQLWKELGGFDERFVPAYYEDTDLAFEVRKLGYKVVLQPQSVVIHFEGISHGTDTNAGIKSYQIKNKEKFVEKWKDTLQNEHFENATDVFWARDRSSKKKTIVVVDHYVPHYDKDAGGRCVYQYLTLFVEMGYHVIFIGDNFFKHEPYTSQLEQLGIQVLYGNWYAKHIDDWVKQNQKYIDYVYLNRPHISIKYIDLFKNHTNAKVVYFGHDLHYVRERRNYEIDNNPEFLKSADKWKKMEFELFRKSDVIYVVGNYEQELVKREFPHKEVRNIPLYLYDHNHFSSEQLSDFEERKDLLFVGGFGHKPNQDGVLWFVKSVWPKIYEERKDVKLFIVGSNPPSEIKELSSDRIIVTGFVSDEELEKYYKQCRVVVVPLRFGAGVKGKVVEAMANGLPLITTSIGAEGLQEVESVVRIADDEQKFGDEVLSLYTNRDMWEEISRKSFEYIEDNFSKASAKELIKEDFGKKG
;
A
#
# COMPACT_ATOMS: atom_id res chain seq x y z
N MET A 1 30.47 -23.18 -39.53
CA MET A 1 29.03 -22.88 -39.61
C MET A 1 28.72 -21.89 -38.50
N GLU A 2 27.89 -20.87 -38.73
CA GLU A 2 27.51 -19.91 -37.69
C GLU A 2 26.33 -20.48 -36.89
N PHE A 3 26.38 -20.38 -35.55
CA PHE A 3 25.32 -20.93 -34.70
C PHE A 3 24.11 -19.99 -34.67
N THR A 4 22.99 -20.47 -35.20
CA THR A 4 21.74 -19.71 -35.31
C THR A 4 20.78 -19.95 -34.14
N GLY A 5 21.10 -20.89 -33.25
CA GLY A 5 20.20 -21.38 -32.19
C GLY A 5 19.18 -22.44 -32.65
N GLU A 6 19.07 -22.69 -33.96
CA GLU A 6 18.17 -23.71 -34.54
C GLU A 6 18.73 -25.13 -34.43
N ARG A 7 20.05 -25.29 -34.61
CA ARG A 7 20.74 -26.59 -34.63
C ARG A 7 21.80 -26.64 -33.55
N PHE A 8 21.93 -27.78 -32.87
CA PHE A 8 23.02 -28.00 -31.94
C PHE A 8 24.36 -28.18 -32.67
N THR A 9 25.40 -27.46 -32.23
CA THR A 9 26.76 -27.55 -32.78
C THR A 9 27.76 -27.90 -31.67
N PRO A 10 28.43 -29.07 -31.70
CA PRO A 10 29.41 -29.45 -30.67
C PRO A 10 30.67 -28.58 -30.79
N SER A 11 30.76 -27.51 -29.98
CA SER A 11 31.92 -26.61 -29.77
C SER A 11 31.58 -25.29 -29.05
N LEU A 12 30.32 -25.05 -28.69
CA LEU A 12 29.86 -23.84 -27.96
C LEU A 12 29.76 -24.11 -26.46
N ASP A 13 29.87 -23.04 -25.64
CA ASP A 13 30.00 -23.04 -24.17
C ASP A 13 28.88 -23.74 -23.35
N ASP A 14 27.91 -24.42 -23.97
CA ASP A 14 26.84 -25.16 -23.29
C ASP A 14 27.13 -26.67 -23.22
N LYS A 15 27.91 -27.06 -22.21
CA LYS A 15 28.30 -28.47 -21.95
C LYS A 15 27.14 -29.35 -21.49
N GLN A 16 26.10 -28.75 -20.88
CA GLN A 16 24.92 -29.51 -20.47
C GLN A 16 24.14 -29.96 -21.69
N LEU A 17 23.87 -29.05 -22.63
CA LEU A 17 23.18 -29.37 -23.87
C LEU A 17 23.97 -30.41 -24.68
N GLU A 18 25.30 -30.27 -24.77
CA GLU A 18 26.16 -31.28 -25.40
C GLU A 18 26.01 -32.68 -24.78
N THR A 19 26.02 -32.74 -23.44
CA THR A 19 25.84 -34.00 -22.70
C THR A 19 24.48 -34.62 -22.94
N GLU A 20 23.41 -33.81 -22.93
CA GLU A 20 22.03 -34.25 -23.20
C GLU A 20 21.89 -34.80 -24.63
N HIS A 21 22.49 -34.16 -25.64
CA HIS A 21 22.48 -34.67 -27.01
C HIS A 21 23.28 -35.97 -27.16
N LEU A 22 24.50 -36.03 -26.64
CA LEU A 22 25.35 -37.22 -26.79
C LEU A 22 24.80 -38.43 -26.03
N GLN A 23 24.21 -38.24 -24.85
CA GLN A 23 23.59 -39.31 -24.07
C GLN A 23 22.54 -40.08 -24.87
N ARG A 24 21.70 -39.41 -25.66
CA ARG A 24 20.70 -40.08 -26.52
C ARG A 24 21.35 -41.01 -27.53
N TYR A 25 22.43 -40.58 -28.18
CA TYR A 25 23.18 -41.43 -29.10
C TYR A 25 23.94 -42.57 -28.38
N TYR A 26 24.48 -42.35 -27.18
CA TYR A 26 25.10 -43.41 -26.37
C TYR A 26 24.11 -44.51 -25.99
N SER A 27 22.88 -44.13 -25.63
CA SER A 27 21.83 -45.04 -25.15
C SER A 27 21.39 -46.10 -26.17
N ILE A 28 21.72 -45.92 -27.45
CA ILE A 28 21.26 -46.78 -28.55
C ILE A 28 22.37 -47.56 -29.25
N THR A 29 23.62 -47.45 -28.77
CA THR A 29 24.82 -48.02 -29.43
C THR A 29 24.74 -49.53 -29.67
N GLU A 30 24.20 -50.30 -28.72
CA GLU A 30 24.02 -51.75 -28.90
C GLU A 30 22.89 -52.09 -29.88
N LEU A 31 21.85 -51.25 -29.99
CA LEU A 31 20.72 -51.47 -30.91
C LEU A 31 21.12 -51.28 -32.38
N VAL A 32 22.09 -50.40 -32.65
CA VAL A 32 22.55 -50.08 -34.01
C VAL A 32 23.68 -51.00 -34.50
N LYS A 33 24.22 -51.87 -33.64
CA LYS A 33 25.41 -52.67 -33.91
C LYS A 33 25.24 -53.60 -35.12
N GLY A 34 26.06 -53.41 -36.14
CA GLY A 34 25.98 -54.19 -37.38
C GLY A 34 24.72 -53.96 -38.24
N LYS A 35 23.92 -52.94 -37.92
CA LYS A 35 22.67 -52.59 -38.62
C LYS A 35 22.87 -51.49 -39.68
N VAL A 36 21.93 -51.36 -40.61
CA VAL A 36 21.83 -50.22 -41.52
C VAL A 36 20.94 -49.16 -40.86
N VAL A 37 21.52 -47.98 -40.60
CA VAL A 37 20.90 -46.92 -39.80
C VAL A 37 20.66 -45.68 -40.64
N LEU A 38 19.53 -45.01 -40.38
CA LEU A 38 19.23 -43.69 -40.89
C LEU A 38 19.15 -42.71 -39.72
N ASP A 39 19.95 -41.64 -39.75
CA ASP A 39 19.83 -40.49 -38.85
C ASP A 39 19.14 -39.36 -39.63
N ALA A 40 17.84 -39.15 -39.37
CA ALA A 40 17.00 -38.21 -40.08
C ALA A 40 16.97 -36.86 -39.33
N ALA A 41 17.31 -35.79 -40.06
CA ALA A 41 17.72 -34.49 -39.52
C ALA A 41 18.99 -34.60 -38.66
N CYS A 42 20.07 -35.10 -39.27
CA CYS A 42 21.33 -35.38 -38.56
C CYS A 42 22.11 -34.12 -38.12
N GLY A 43 21.65 -32.92 -38.47
CA GLY A 43 22.33 -31.66 -38.19
C GLY A 43 23.77 -31.68 -38.69
N GLU A 44 24.70 -31.14 -37.91
CA GLU A 44 26.13 -31.15 -38.27
C GLU A 44 26.77 -32.54 -38.43
N GLY A 45 26.05 -33.63 -38.11
CA GLY A 45 26.47 -35.01 -38.39
C GLY A 45 27.29 -35.67 -37.28
N TYR A 46 27.53 -35.02 -36.15
CA TYR A 46 28.29 -35.60 -35.04
C TYR A 46 27.65 -36.88 -34.49
N GLY A 47 26.32 -36.93 -34.40
CA GLY A 47 25.55 -38.09 -33.95
C GLY A 47 25.67 -39.26 -34.91
N ALA A 48 25.37 -39.04 -36.19
CA ALA A 48 25.56 -40.02 -37.26
C ALA A 48 27.00 -40.57 -37.31
N PHE A 49 28.00 -39.70 -37.11
CA PHE A 49 29.41 -40.09 -37.03
C PHE A 49 29.72 -40.97 -35.83
N TYR A 50 29.14 -40.66 -34.67
CA TYR A 50 29.27 -41.49 -33.49
C TYR A 50 28.64 -42.88 -33.70
N ILE A 51 27.43 -42.92 -34.26
CA ILE A 51 26.71 -44.18 -34.58
C ILE A 51 27.44 -45.03 -35.62
N ALA A 52 28.14 -44.41 -36.58
CA ALA A 52 28.95 -45.10 -37.58
C ALA A 52 30.16 -45.86 -36.99
N GLN A 53 30.42 -45.73 -35.68
CA GLN A 53 31.39 -46.59 -34.96
C GLN A 53 30.86 -48.01 -34.70
N TYR A 54 29.55 -48.17 -34.63
CA TYR A 54 28.90 -49.43 -34.26
C TYR A 54 28.07 -50.02 -35.40
N ALA A 55 27.47 -49.16 -36.23
CA ALA A 55 26.61 -49.56 -37.33
C ALA A 55 27.37 -50.11 -38.56
N LYS A 56 26.71 -50.97 -39.34
CA LYS A 56 27.23 -51.47 -40.61
C LYS A 56 27.29 -50.36 -41.66
N THR A 57 26.24 -49.55 -41.74
CA THR A 57 26.15 -48.41 -42.67
C THR A 57 25.23 -47.37 -42.05
N VAL A 58 25.58 -46.09 -42.13
CA VAL A 58 24.78 -44.98 -41.63
C VAL A 58 24.49 -44.00 -42.77
N TYR A 59 23.24 -43.60 -42.91
CA TYR A 59 22.82 -42.49 -43.76
C TYR A 59 22.48 -41.31 -42.85
N GLY A 60 23.16 -40.17 -43.02
CA GLY A 60 22.79 -38.92 -42.36
C GLY A 60 22.06 -38.02 -43.33
N ILE A 61 20.84 -37.59 -43.00
CA ILE A 61 20.02 -36.73 -43.87
C ILE A 61 19.70 -35.44 -43.16
N ASP A 62 19.92 -34.31 -43.83
CA ASP A 62 19.51 -32.98 -43.38
C ASP A 62 19.02 -32.16 -44.58
N ILE A 63 18.09 -31.24 -44.34
CA ILE A 63 17.51 -30.40 -45.39
C ILE A 63 18.50 -29.34 -45.88
N ASP A 64 19.40 -28.90 -44.99
CA ASP A 64 20.33 -27.82 -45.28
C ASP A 64 21.60 -28.32 -45.99
N HIS A 65 21.88 -27.70 -47.14
CA HIS A 65 23.02 -28.06 -47.97
C HIS A 65 24.36 -27.75 -47.26
N ASP A 66 24.45 -26.61 -46.59
CA ASP A 66 25.69 -26.17 -45.95
C ASP A 66 26.03 -27.03 -44.73
N THR A 67 25.00 -27.44 -43.99
CA THR A 67 25.08 -28.45 -42.92
C THR A 67 25.65 -29.77 -43.44
N ILE A 68 25.11 -30.31 -44.53
CA ILE A 68 25.60 -31.57 -45.12
C ILE A 68 27.02 -31.43 -45.67
N PHE A 69 27.35 -30.29 -46.27
CA PHE A 69 28.70 -30.00 -46.73
C PHE A 69 29.69 -29.97 -45.57
N HIS A 70 29.32 -29.31 -44.47
CA HIS A 70 30.11 -29.26 -43.24
C HIS A 70 30.27 -30.66 -42.59
N ALA A 71 29.19 -31.44 -42.50
CA ALA A 71 29.20 -32.80 -41.97
C ALA A 71 30.14 -33.72 -42.75
N ASN A 72 30.12 -33.64 -44.09
CA ASN A 72 31.05 -34.39 -44.95
C ASN A 72 32.52 -34.00 -44.74
N GLN A 73 32.80 -32.72 -44.47
CA GLN A 73 34.18 -32.27 -44.22
C GLN A 73 34.69 -32.64 -42.83
N LYS A 74 33.86 -32.43 -41.79
CA LYS A 74 34.27 -32.55 -40.39
C LYS A 74 34.15 -33.99 -39.86
N TYR A 75 33.16 -34.75 -40.33
CA TYR A 75 32.76 -36.02 -39.73
C TYR A 75 32.67 -37.16 -40.75
N GLY A 76 33.73 -37.36 -41.54
CA GLY A 76 33.78 -38.39 -42.59
C GLY A 76 34.14 -39.79 -42.08
N LYS A 77 33.47 -40.83 -42.60
CA LYS A 77 33.81 -42.25 -42.36
C LYS A 77 33.41 -43.13 -43.54
N ALA A 78 34.10 -44.26 -43.74
CA ALA A 78 33.89 -45.12 -44.91
C ALA A 78 32.47 -45.73 -45.01
N ASN A 79 31.81 -45.95 -43.87
CA ASN A 79 30.47 -46.52 -43.76
C ASN A 79 29.37 -45.46 -43.47
N LEU A 80 29.68 -44.17 -43.63
CA LEU A 80 28.78 -43.06 -43.35
C LEU A 80 28.55 -42.24 -44.62
N HIS A 81 27.29 -42.03 -44.96
CA HIS A 81 26.88 -41.35 -46.18
C HIS A 81 25.91 -40.23 -45.85
N TYR A 82 26.38 -38.98 -45.96
CA TYR A 82 25.51 -37.81 -45.81
C TYR A 82 24.81 -37.48 -47.12
N LYS A 83 23.52 -37.14 -47.05
CA LYS A 83 22.73 -36.71 -48.20
C LYS A 83 21.85 -35.53 -47.81
N GLN A 84 21.73 -34.56 -48.71
CA GLN A 84 20.71 -33.54 -48.57
C GLN A 84 19.33 -34.14 -48.85
N GLY A 85 18.36 -33.91 -47.97
CA GLY A 85 17.00 -34.42 -48.13
C GLY A 85 16.04 -33.87 -47.08
N SER A 86 14.75 -33.80 -47.43
CA SER A 86 13.70 -33.42 -46.49
C SER A 86 13.19 -34.64 -45.71
N VAL A 87 12.79 -34.44 -44.46
CA VAL A 87 12.08 -35.46 -43.66
C VAL A 87 10.76 -35.90 -44.30
N GLU A 88 10.16 -35.06 -45.16
CA GLU A 88 8.97 -35.39 -45.94
C GLU A 88 9.26 -36.34 -47.13
N LYS A 89 10.55 -36.49 -47.50
CA LYS A 89 11.00 -37.39 -48.57
C LYS A 89 12.48 -37.75 -48.36
N LEU A 90 12.72 -38.85 -47.66
CA LEU A 90 14.06 -39.25 -47.21
C LEU A 90 14.99 -39.76 -48.34
N GLU A 91 14.48 -39.99 -49.56
CA GLU A 91 15.28 -40.49 -50.70
C GLU A 91 16.10 -41.78 -50.41
N ILE A 92 15.58 -42.59 -49.49
CA ILE A 92 16.08 -43.92 -49.13
C ILE A 92 15.13 -45.00 -49.72
N PRO A 93 15.64 -46.12 -50.24
CA PRO A 93 14.82 -47.21 -50.76
C PRO A 93 13.85 -47.76 -49.71
N GLU A 94 12.68 -48.22 -50.15
CA GLU A 94 11.71 -48.87 -49.26
C GLU A 94 12.30 -50.11 -48.58
N CYS A 95 11.87 -50.38 -47.34
CA CYS A 95 12.25 -51.56 -46.57
C CYS A 95 13.77 -51.83 -46.49
N SER A 96 14.60 -50.78 -46.40
CA SER A 96 16.06 -50.90 -46.48
C SER A 96 16.79 -50.56 -45.17
N ILE A 97 16.13 -49.89 -44.23
CA ILE A 97 16.70 -49.42 -42.97
C ILE A 97 16.30 -50.34 -41.82
N ASP A 98 17.27 -50.74 -41.01
CA ASP A 98 17.04 -51.52 -39.78
C ASP A 98 16.66 -50.62 -38.60
N VAL A 99 17.29 -49.44 -38.46
CA VAL A 99 17.03 -48.49 -37.37
C VAL A 99 16.95 -47.06 -37.92
N VAL A 100 15.85 -46.35 -37.63
CA VAL A 100 15.74 -44.92 -37.89
C VAL A 100 15.91 -44.15 -36.58
N ILE A 101 16.76 -43.13 -36.58
CA ILE A 101 17.02 -42.21 -35.47
C ILE A 101 16.54 -40.83 -35.92
N SER A 102 15.81 -40.13 -35.04
CA SER A 102 15.45 -38.73 -35.25
C SER A 102 15.29 -38.05 -33.88
N PHE A 103 16.27 -37.25 -33.51
CA PHE A 103 16.30 -36.63 -32.20
C PHE A 103 16.06 -35.12 -32.32
N GLU A 104 15.05 -34.61 -31.61
CA GLU A 104 14.68 -33.19 -31.59
C GLU A 104 14.47 -32.63 -33.00
N THR A 105 13.59 -33.28 -33.75
CA THR A 105 13.27 -32.94 -35.14
C THR A 105 11.79 -32.65 -35.34
N ILE A 106 10.93 -33.41 -34.67
CA ILE A 106 9.50 -33.43 -34.96
C ILE A 106 8.78 -32.17 -34.48
N GLU A 107 9.33 -31.50 -33.47
CA GLU A 107 8.88 -30.24 -32.92
C GLU A 107 9.14 -29.05 -33.84
N HIS A 108 10.08 -29.17 -34.78
CA HIS A 108 10.49 -28.13 -35.71
C HIS A 108 9.63 -28.07 -36.99
N VAL A 109 8.66 -28.97 -37.14
CA VAL A 109 7.80 -29.07 -38.32
C VAL A 109 6.33 -28.99 -37.93
N ASP A 110 5.49 -28.53 -38.85
CA ASP A 110 4.05 -28.46 -38.60
C ASP A 110 3.40 -29.84 -38.57
N GLU A 111 2.17 -29.93 -38.02
CA GLU A 111 1.45 -31.18 -37.86
C GLU A 111 1.30 -32.00 -39.16
N SER A 112 1.14 -31.35 -40.32
CA SER A 112 1.01 -32.04 -41.60
C SER A 112 2.32 -32.69 -42.03
N GLN A 113 3.44 -32.02 -41.76
CA GLN A 113 4.78 -32.53 -42.01
C GLN A 113 5.16 -33.64 -41.01
N GLN A 114 4.75 -33.53 -39.74
CA GLN A 114 4.93 -34.61 -38.74
C GLN A 114 4.29 -35.92 -39.22
N HIS A 115 3.05 -35.85 -39.71
CA HIS A 115 2.34 -37.02 -40.25
C HIS A 115 2.99 -37.60 -41.51
N THR A 116 3.56 -36.74 -42.36
CA THR A 116 4.27 -37.16 -43.59
C THR A 116 5.59 -37.82 -43.24
N PHE A 117 6.32 -37.28 -42.27
CA PHE A 117 7.58 -37.84 -41.80
C PHE A 117 7.40 -39.26 -41.26
N LEU A 118 6.41 -39.52 -40.38
CA LEU A 118 6.17 -40.88 -39.88
C LEU A 118 5.79 -41.88 -40.99
N LYS A 119 5.09 -41.44 -42.05
CA LYS A 119 4.82 -42.30 -43.23
C LYS A 119 6.09 -42.64 -43.98
N GLU A 120 6.98 -41.66 -44.17
CA GLU A 120 8.27 -41.88 -44.81
C GLU A 120 9.19 -42.79 -43.98
N ILE A 121 9.23 -42.61 -42.65
CA ILE A 121 9.93 -43.52 -41.75
C ILE A 121 9.40 -44.94 -41.95
N LYS A 122 8.08 -45.13 -41.92
CA LYS A 122 7.45 -46.45 -42.10
C LYS A 122 7.75 -47.06 -43.46
N ARG A 123 7.87 -46.24 -44.52
CA ARG A 123 8.23 -46.70 -45.87
C ARG A 123 9.66 -47.24 -45.94
N VAL A 124 10.62 -46.56 -45.32
CA VAL A 124 12.04 -46.92 -45.40
C VAL A 124 12.42 -48.05 -44.44
N LEU A 125 11.66 -48.23 -43.36
CA LEU A 125 11.91 -49.20 -42.32
C LEU A 125 11.64 -50.63 -42.81
N LYS A 126 12.54 -51.56 -42.48
CA LYS A 126 12.29 -52.99 -42.64
C LYS A 126 11.14 -53.45 -41.74
N LYS A 127 10.54 -54.60 -42.08
CA LYS A 127 9.42 -55.17 -41.31
C LYS A 127 9.76 -55.43 -39.83
N ASP A 128 11.02 -55.79 -39.55
CA ASP A 128 11.57 -56.00 -38.21
C ASP A 128 12.43 -54.81 -37.72
N GLY A 129 12.38 -53.68 -38.43
CA GLY A 129 13.10 -52.48 -38.04
C GLY A 129 12.40 -51.70 -36.93
N ILE A 130 13.17 -50.81 -36.30
CA ILE A 130 12.68 -49.93 -35.22
C ILE A 130 12.98 -48.45 -35.52
N VAL A 131 12.17 -47.56 -34.96
CA VAL A 131 12.44 -46.11 -34.92
C VAL A 131 12.70 -45.66 -33.49
N ILE A 132 13.66 -44.76 -33.33
CA ILE A 132 13.98 -44.11 -32.06
C ILE A 132 13.86 -42.61 -32.28
N ILE A 133 12.86 -41.99 -31.65
CA ILE A 133 12.50 -40.59 -31.88
C ILE A 133 12.40 -39.82 -30.56
N SER A 134 12.87 -38.57 -30.52
CA SER A 134 12.76 -37.72 -29.32
C SER A 134 12.17 -36.33 -29.60
N THR A 135 11.52 -35.77 -28.58
CA THR A 135 10.98 -34.40 -28.54
C THR A 135 11.04 -33.88 -27.09
N PRO A 136 11.16 -32.56 -26.86
CA PRO A 136 10.96 -31.98 -25.53
C PRO A 136 9.55 -32.25 -24.99
N ASP A 137 9.41 -32.41 -23.67
CA ASP A 137 8.12 -32.38 -22.99
C ASP A 137 7.68 -30.92 -22.83
N LYS A 138 6.65 -30.51 -23.57
CA LYS A 138 6.15 -29.12 -23.56
C LYS A 138 5.90 -28.56 -22.16
N TYR A 139 5.39 -29.38 -21.23
CA TYR A 139 5.10 -28.91 -19.88
C TYR A 139 6.39 -28.54 -19.13
N LEU A 140 7.43 -29.38 -19.25
CA LEU A 140 8.70 -29.19 -18.54
C LEU A 140 9.64 -28.22 -19.25
N TYR A 141 9.63 -28.22 -20.57
CA TYR A 141 10.51 -27.42 -21.42
C TYR A 141 10.00 -25.98 -21.58
N SER A 142 8.70 -25.78 -21.78
CA SER A 142 8.10 -24.48 -22.13
C SER A 142 7.19 -23.92 -21.03
N ASP A 143 6.16 -24.66 -20.61
CA ASP A 143 5.10 -24.12 -19.72
C ASP A 143 5.62 -23.77 -18.31
N LEU A 144 6.41 -24.66 -17.70
CA LEU A 144 6.93 -24.50 -16.35
C LEU A 144 7.95 -23.34 -16.22
N PRO A 145 9.00 -23.26 -17.07
CA PRO A 145 9.93 -22.13 -17.04
C PRO A 145 9.40 -20.86 -17.74
N ARG A 146 8.26 -20.93 -18.44
CA ARG A 146 7.76 -19.89 -19.36
C ARG A 146 8.80 -19.54 -20.44
N TYR A 147 9.41 -20.57 -20.99
CA TYR A 147 10.38 -20.49 -22.08
C TYR A 147 9.66 -20.73 -23.42
N ASP A 148 10.04 -20.01 -24.45
CA ASP A 148 9.45 -20.10 -25.80
C ASP A 148 10.60 -20.22 -26.80
N ASN A 149 10.73 -21.38 -27.45
CA ASN A 149 11.75 -21.61 -28.47
C ASN A 149 11.18 -21.26 -29.85
N PRO A 150 11.67 -20.21 -30.53
CA PRO A 150 11.09 -19.73 -31.80
C PRO A 150 11.20 -20.75 -32.95
N PHE A 151 12.02 -21.78 -32.82
CA PHE A 151 12.19 -22.83 -33.82
C PHE A 151 11.26 -24.03 -33.59
N HIS A 152 10.59 -24.14 -32.44
CA HIS A 152 9.62 -25.20 -32.17
C HIS A 152 8.24 -24.78 -32.70
N ILE A 153 7.85 -25.33 -33.85
CA ILE A 153 6.56 -25.07 -34.49
C ILE A 153 5.42 -25.78 -33.74
N LYS A 154 5.64 -27.03 -33.33
CA LYS A 154 4.65 -27.82 -32.57
C LYS A 154 5.32 -28.77 -31.59
N GLU A 155 5.33 -28.39 -30.32
CA GLU A 155 5.77 -29.24 -29.21
C GLU A 155 4.66 -30.19 -28.74
N PHE A 156 5.04 -31.33 -28.18
CA PHE A 156 4.11 -32.34 -27.68
C PHE A 156 4.04 -32.37 -26.16
N TYR A 157 2.83 -32.56 -25.63
CA TYR A 157 2.69 -33.14 -24.30
C TYR A 157 2.95 -34.65 -24.33
N LYS A 158 3.27 -35.23 -23.19
CA LYS A 158 3.58 -36.67 -23.07
C LYS A 158 2.56 -37.61 -23.69
N ASP A 159 1.29 -37.46 -23.32
CA ASP A 159 0.24 -38.36 -23.80
C ASP A 159 -0.04 -38.09 -25.30
N GLU A 160 0.08 -36.84 -25.74
CA GLU A 160 -0.07 -36.45 -27.15
C GLU A 160 1.01 -37.09 -28.04
N PHE A 161 2.27 -37.07 -27.61
CA PHE A 161 3.36 -37.69 -28.36
C PHE A 161 3.19 -39.20 -28.47
N ARG A 162 2.79 -39.84 -27.37
CA ARG A 162 2.53 -41.28 -27.35
C ARG A 162 1.39 -41.66 -28.29
N ASP A 163 0.24 -41.01 -28.16
CA ASP A 163 -0.94 -41.28 -28.98
C ASP A 163 -0.64 -41.04 -30.47
N PHE A 164 0.15 -40.01 -30.77
CA PHE A 164 0.60 -39.70 -32.13
C PHE A 164 1.43 -40.86 -32.73
N LEU A 165 2.34 -41.46 -31.97
CA LEU A 165 3.16 -42.59 -32.42
C LEU A 165 2.39 -43.91 -32.50
N GLU A 166 1.47 -44.17 -31.56
CA GLU A 166 0.60 -45.36 -31.57
C GLU A 166 -0.34 -45.39 -32.79
N GLY A 167 -0.60 -44.24 -33.42
CA GLY A 167 -1.29 -44.16 -34.71
C GLY A 167 -0.53 -44.79 -35.88
N TYR A 168 0.78 -45.01 -35.75
CA TYR A 168 1.65 -45.48 -36.83
C TYR A 168 2.38 -46.79 -36.55
N PHE A 169 2.65 -47.12 -35.29
CA PHE A 169 3.38 -48.33 -34.91
C PHE A 169 2.56 -49.17 -33.93
N ALA A 170 2.61 -50.49 -34.09
CA ALA A 170 1.88 -51.41 -33.21
C ALA A 170 2.40 -51.40 -31.77
N ASN A 171 3.67 -51.09 -31.56
CA ASN A 171 4.31 -51.05 -30.25
C ASN A 171 5.10 -49.74 -30.09
N VAL A 172 4.88 -49.04 -28.97
CA VAL A 172 5.57 -47.80 -28.59
C VAL A 172 6.03 -47.91 -27.14
N LYS A 173 7.33 -47.72 -26.89
CA LYS A 173 7.95 -47.76 -25.56
C LYS A 173 8.57 -46.40 -25.24
N MET A 174 8.09 -45.77 -24.15
CA MET A 174 8.48 -44.41 -23.75
C MET A 174 9.60 -44.42 -22.70
N TYR A 175 10.59 -43.56 -22.94
CA TYR A 175 11.75 -43.28 -22.09
C TYR A 175 11.84 -41.77 -21.82
N PHE A 176 12.49 -41.39 -20.72
CA PHE A 176 12.59 -40.00 -20.27
C PHE A 176 14.05 -39.65 -19.95
N GLN A 177 14.55 -38.56 -20.51
CA GLN A 177 15.89 -38.05 -20.23
C GLN A 177 15.81 -36.98 -19.13
N ARG A 178 16.67 -37.11 -18.11
CA ARG A 178 16.85 -36.14 -17.03
C ARG A 178 18.32 -35.84 -16.82
N PHE A 179 18.60 -34.61 -16.40
CA PHE A 179 19.89 -34.23 -15.86
C PHE A 179 19.79 -34.22 -14.32
N GLU A 180 20.47 -35.16 -13.67
CA GLU A 180 20.40 -35.35 -12.20
C GLU A 180 21.81 -35.53 -11.64
N VAL A 181 22.01 -35.12 -10.38
CA VAL A 181 23.27 -35.35 -9.67
C VAL A 181 23.26 -36.78 -9.10
N VAL A 182 24.17 -37.62 -9.59
CA VAL A 182 24.33 -39.01 -9.12
C VAL A 182 25.60 -39.17 -8.29
N SER A 183 25.54 -39.99 -7.24
CA SER A 183 26.71 -40.40 -6.46
C SER A 183 27.21 -41.76 -6.97
N LEU A 184 28.46 -41.82 -7.40
CA LEU A 184 29.12 -43.05 -7.86
C LEU A 184 30.23 -43.46 -6.91
N LEU A 185 30.32 -44.76 -6.62
CA LEU A 185 31.39 -45.35 -5.84
C LEU A 185 32.03 -46.48 -6.66
N GLY A 186 33.22 -46.22 -7.20
CA GLY A 186 34.02 -47.19 -7.95
C GLY A 186 35.46 -47.22 -7.44
N ASN A 187 36.21 -48.24 -7.82
CA ASN A 187 37.68 -48.25 -7.63
C ASN A 187 38.37 -47.46 -8.76
N GLU A 188 39.67 -47.20 -8.64
CA GLU A 188 40.45 -46.40 -9.61
C GLU A 188 40.46 -46.97 -11.04
N MET A 189 40.02 -48.22 -11.25
CA MET A 189 39.96 -48.89 -12.56
C MET A 189 38.51 -49.17 -13.02
N CYS A 190 37.51 -48.56 -12.40
CA CYS A 190 36.10 -48.77 -12.74
C CYS A 190 35.75 -47.98 -14.01
N GLU A 191 35.65 -48.69 -15.15
CA GLU A 191 35.28 -48.11 -16.46
C GLU A 191 33.78 -48.22 -16.77
N SER A 192 33.02 -49.03 -16.03
CA SER A 192 31.57 -49.23 -16.22
C SER A 192 30.89 -49.64 -14.91
N PHE A 193 29.58 -49.36 -14.82
CA PHE A 193 28.70 -49.79 -13.73
C PHE A 193 27.59 -50.68 -14.30
N ASP A 194 27.53 -51.94 -13.86
CA ASP A 194 26.56 -52.92 -14.37
C ASP A 194 25.17 -52.81 -13.73
N ASP A 195 25.05 -52.19 -12.55
CA ASP A 195 23.79 -52.11 -11.80
C ASP A 195 23.68 -50.78 -11.03
N ILE A 196 22.73 -49.92 -11.44
CA ILE A 196 22.45 -48.63 -10.78
C ILE A 196 21.16 -48.79 -9.97
N GLN A 197 21.27 -48.80 -8.64
CA GLN A 197 20.11 -48.85 -7.77
C GLN A 197 19.49 -47.46 -7.57
N ILE A 198 18.21 -47.34 -7.90
CA ILE A 198 17.40 -46.15 -7.61
C ILE A 198 16.60 -46.42 -6.33
N ASN A 199 16.81 -45.59 -5.29
CA ASN A 199 16.08 -45.73 -4.04
C ASN A 199 14.58 -45.39 -4.22
N ASP A 200 13.72 -46.28 -3.70
CA ASP A 200 12.26 -46.32 -3.89
C ASP A 200 11.55 -45.02 -3.47
N GLY A 201 10.85 -44.36 -4.41
CA GLY A 201 9.95 -43.23 -4.07
C GLY A 201 9.46 -42.38 -5.24
N GLU A 202 10.28 -42.14 -6.27
CA GLU A 202 9.90 -41.33 -7.42
C GLU A 202 9.96 -42.13 -8.73
N ARG A 203 8.81 -42.31 -9.38
CA ARG A 203 8.78 -42.86 -10.73
C ARG A 203 9.51 -41.89 -11.68
N LEU A 204 10.43 -42.39 -12.51
CA LEU A 204 11.16 -41.68 -13.56
C LEU A 204 10.26 -41.18 -14.73
N ASN A 205 8.99 -40.89 -14.49
CA ASN A 205 8.00 -40.64 -15.54
C ASN A 205 7.89 -39.18 -16.02
N LYS A 206 8.87 -38.33 -15.67
CA LYS A 206 8.94 -36.89 -16.00
C LYS A 206 10.35 -36.53 -16.45
N GLY A 207 10.63 -36.28 -17.72
CA GLY A 207 11.97 -35.87 -18.17
C GLY A 207 11.88 -34.66 -19.07
N LYS A 208 12.92 -33.81 -19.10
CA LYS A 208 12.98 -32.64 -19.99
C LYS A 208 12.75 -33.05 -21.46
N TYR A 209 13.30 -34.21 -21.83
CA TYR A 209 13.07 -34.85 -23.13
C TYR A 209 12.38 -36.20 -22.99
N MET A 210 11.50 -36.48 -23.95
CA MET A 210 10.83 -37.75 -24.13
C MET A 210 11.49 -38.47 -25.31
N VAL A 211 11.82 -39.74 -25.13
CA VAL A 211 12.39 -40.60 -26.17
C VAL A 211 11.47 -41.80 -26.35
N ALA A 212 11.12 -42.15 -27.58
CA ALA A 212 10.25 -43.28 -27.89
C ALA A 212 10.95 -44.28 -28.81
N VAL A 213 10.90 -45.55 -28.46
CA VAL A 213 11.27 -46.67 -29.35
C VAL A 213 9.97 -47.26 -29.91
N CYS A 214 9.84 -47.34 -31.23
CA CYS A 214 8.64 -47.84 -31.89
C CYS A 214 8.95 -48.91 -32.94
N GLY A 215 8.03 -49.86 -33.12
CA GLY A 215 8.14 -50.92 -34.12
C GLY A 215 6.81 -51.64 -34.34
N ASP A 216 6.69 -52.31 -35.50
CA ASP A 216 5.50 -53.10 -35.84
C ASP A 216 5.56 -54.55 -35.28
N LEU A 217 6.76 -55.02 -34.93
CA LEU A 217 6.98 -56.27 -34.18
C LEU A 217 7.14 -55.98 -32.70
N ASP A 218 7.11 -57.04 -31.89
CA ASP A 218 7.32 -56.96 -30.44
C ASP A 218 8.69 -56.34 -30.13
N ILE A 219 8.68 -55.30 -29.29
CA ILE A 219 9.85 -54.54 -28.82
C ILE A 219 10.00 -54.63 -27.29
N SER A 220 9.30 -55.55 -26.64
CA SER A 220 9.32 -55.70 -25.17
C SER A 220 10.74 -55.86 -24.62
N ASP A 221 11.57 -56.65 -25.30
CA ASP A 221 12.98 -56.91 -24.96
C ASP A 221 13.96 -55.77 -25.36
N VAL A 222 13.48 -54.74 -26.05
CA VAL A 222 14.31 -53.58 -26.42
C VAL A 222 14.42 -52.64 -25.23
N GLU A 223 15.64 -52.40 -24.76
CA GLU A 223 15.94 -51.44 -23.68
C GLU A 223 17.02 -50.45 -24.10
N ILE A 224 16.82 -49.18 -23.72
CA ILE A 224 17.82 -48.12 -23.86
C ILE A 224 18.12 -47.55 -22.48
N HIS A 225 19.39 -47.50 -22.13
CA HIS A 225 19.88 -46.90 -20.89
C HIS A 225 21.30 -46.39 -21.10
N SER A 226 21.60 -45.23 -20.53
CA SER A 226 22.96 -44.67 -20.54
C SER A 226 23.12 -43.68 -19.40
N LEU A 227 24.27 -43.74 -18.75
CA LEU A 227 24.72 -42.74 -17.79
C LEU A 227 25.92 -42.02 -18.39
N VAL A 228 25.87 -40.68 -18.45
CA VAL A 228 27.01 -39.86 -18.89
C VAL A 228 27.43 -39.00 -17.70
N LEU A 229 28.73 -38.99 -17.42
CA LEU A 229 29.30 -38.20 -16.34
C LEU A 229 29.75 -36.84 -16.86
N ASP A 230 29.25 -35.78 -16.24
CA ASP A 230 29.75 -34.43 -16.46
C ASP A 230 31.08 -34.23 -15.71
N ASN A 231 32.10 -33.70 -16.39
CA ASN A 231 33.50 -33.63 -15.92
C ASN A 231 33.75 -32.51 -14.89
N GLY A 232 32.79 -32.19 -14.02
CA GLY A 232 33.01 -31.56 -12.72
C GLY A 232 33.08 -30.01 -12.66
N ILE A 233 33.11 -29.30 -13.79
CA ILE A 233 33.14 -27.81 -13.77
C ILE A 233 31.76 -27.24 -13.38
N HIS A 234 30.68 -27.82 -13.92
CA HIS A 234 29.33 -27.29 -13.72
C HIS A 234 28.82 -27.44 -12.29
N TYR A 235 29.14 -28.56 -11.63
CA TYR A 235 28.82 -28.79 -10.22
C TYR A 235 29.61 -27.84 -9.30
N GLN A 236 30.89 -27.59 -9.62
CA GLN A 236 31.70 -26.61 -8.90
C GLN A 236 31.17 -25.18 -9.10
N ASP A 237 30.70 -24.82 -10.29
CA ASP A 237 30.11 -23.50 -10.56
C ASP A 237 28.75 -23.31 -9.87
N LEU A 238 27.89 -24.34 -9.88
CA LEU A 238 26.61 -24.33 -9.16
C LEU A 238 26.83 -24.24 -7.64
N ILE A 239 27.76 -25.03 -7.09
CA ILE A 239 28.11 -24.95 -5.68
C ILE A 239 28.76 -23.61 -5.34
N SER A 240 29.70 -23.12 -6.15
CA SER A 240 30.35 -21.82 -5.92
C SER A 240 29.35 -20.67 -6.03
N ARG A 241 28.34 -20.78 -6.89
CA ARG A 241 27.24 -19.81 -6.99
C ARG A 241 26.29 -19.90 -5.80
N VAL A 242 25.94 -21.10 -5.34
CA VAL A 242 25.07 -21.29 -4.17
C VAL A 242 25.78 -20.85 -2.88
N ILE A 243 27.06 -21.19 -2.71
CA ILE A 243 27.91 -20.74 -1.60
C ILE A 243 28.10 -19.22 -1.69
N GLY A 244 28.42 -18.66 -2.87
CA GLY A 244 28.55 -17.22 -3.04
C GLY A 244 27.24 -16.45 -2.77
N LEU A 245 26.08 -17.02 -3.13
CA LEU A 245 24.78 -16.45 -2.79
C LEU A 245 24.46 -16.59 -1.29
N GLN A 246 24.86 -17.69 -0.65
CA GLN A 246 24.73 -17.87 0.80
C GLN A 246 25.64 -16.91 1.56
N ASP A 247 26.88 -16.75 1.12
CA ASP A 247 27.84 -15.80 1.69
C ASP A 247 27.38 -14.35 1.48
N GLU A 248 26.87 -13.98 0.30
CA GLU A 248 26.27 -12.65 0.08
C GLU A 248 25.04 -12.40 0.97
N VAL A 249 24.21 -13.42 1.18
CA VAL A 249 23.03 -13.32 2.04
C VAL A 249 23.44 -13.25 3.51
N GLU A 250 24.41 -14.04 3.97
CA GLU A 250 24.95 -14.00 5.33
C GLU A 250 25.71 -12.71 5.59
N GLU A 251 26.48 -12.19 4.64
CA GLU A 251 27.18 -10.92 4.75
C GLU A 251 26.19 -9.76 4.80
N ARG A 252 25.15 -9.76 3.95
CA ARG A 252 24.06 -8.78 4.02
C ARG A 252 23.28 -8.89 5.32
N ASN A 253 22.94 -10.09 5.78
CA ASN A 253 22.22 -10.28 7.03
C ASN A 253 23.07 -9.90 8.24
N SER A 254 24.39 -10.16 8.21
CA SER A 254 25.34 -9.72 9.24
C SER A 254 25.51 -8.20 9.22
N HIS A 255 25.55 -7.58 8.04
CA HIS A 255 25.62 -6.14 7.89
C HIS A 255 24.33 -5.45 8.36
N ILE A 256 23.16 -6.01 8.03
CA ILE A 256 21.86 -5.56 8.52
C ILE A 256 21.79 -5.73 10.03
N SER A 257 22.16 -6.87 10.59
CA SER A 257 22.17 -7.09 12.05
C SER A 257 23.11 -6.11 12.78
N LYS A 258 24.28 -5.78 12.20
CA LYS A 258 25.19 -4.76 12.76
C LYS A 258 24.64 -3.35 12.63
N LEU A 259 23.93 -3.05 11.54
CA LEU A 259 23.23 -1.78 11.37
C LEU A 259 22.06 -1.66 12.35
N ASP A 260 21.30 -2.73 12.56
CA ASP A 260 20.19 -2.77 13.52
C ASP A 260 20.72 -2.61 14.95
N GLU A 261 21.81 -3.30 15.33
CA GLU A 261 22.47 -3.08 16.63
C GLU A 261 23.03 -1.65 16.76
N PHE A 262 23.56 -1.07 15.68
CA PHE A 262 24.05 0.30 15.68
C PHE A 262 22.92 1.32 15.78
N ILE A 263 21.79 1.09 15.09
CA ILE A 263 20.58 1.89 15.16
C ILE A 263 19.98 1.79 16.56
N GLU A 264 19.82 0.59 17.11
CA GLU A 264 19.30 0.39 18.48
C GLU A 264 20.19 1.07 19.52
N SER A 265 21.52 1.00 19.36
CA SER A 265 22.49 1.71 20.18
C SER A 265 22.36 3.24 20.05
N LYS A 266 22.14 3.75 18.84
CA LYS A 266 21.94 5.18 18.57
C LYS A 266 20.59 5.69 19.04
N GLU A 267 19.53 4.90 18.89
CA GLU A 267 18.19 5.18 19.41
C GLU A 267 18.23 5.20 20.94
N LYS A 268 18.94 4.26 21.58
CA LYS A 268 19.14 4.27 23.03
C LYS A 268 19.96 5.46 23.51
N GLN A 269 21.03 5.84 22.79
CA GLN A 269 21.77 7.08 23.07
C GLN A 269 20.90 8.31 22.89
N THR A 270 20.07 8.35 21.85
CA THR A 270 19.17 9.48 21.56
C THR A 270 18.05 9.56 22.60
N ALA A 271 17.49 8.44 23.02
CA ALA A 271 16.52 8.36 24.10
C ALA A 271 17.12 8.84 25.42
N GLN A 272 18.34 8.42 25.75
CA GLN A 272 19.06 8.91 26.93
C GLN A 272 19.39 10.40 26.85
N LEU A 273 19.80 10.91 25.68
CA LEU A 273 20.03 12.34 25.48
C LEU A 273 18.74 13.16 25.58
N ASN A 274 17.64 12.61 25.06
CA ASN A 274 16.31 13.23 25.13
C ASN A 274 15.78 13.22 26.56
N GLU A 275 15.96 12.14 27.32
CA GLU A 275 15.65 12.13 28.76
C GLU A 275 16.50 13.16 29.52
N LEU A 276 17.79 13.28 29.22
CA LEU A 276 18.66 14.26 29.85
C LEU A 276 18.23 15.69 29.51
N LEU A 277 17.92 15.96 28.23
CA LEU A 277 17.44 17.24 27.73
C LEU A 277 16.08 17.60 28.34
N LEU A 278 15.16 16.65 28.41
CA LEU A 278 13.86 16.82 29.08
C LEU A 278 14.04 17.08 30.57
N SER A 279 15.01 16.44 31.23
CA SER A 279 15.31 16.72 32.65
C SER A 279 15.92 18.11 32.85
N GLU A 280 16.78 18.57 31.94
CA GLU A 280 17.37 19.92 31.96
C GLU A 280 16.35 21.01 31.63
N GLN A 281 15.45 20.73 30.69
CA GLN A 281 14.33 21.60 30.35
C GLN A 281 13.31 21.66 31.50
N ALA A 282 13.02 20.53 32.13
CA ALA A 282 12.18 20.46 33.33
C ALA A 282 12.85 21.19 34.50
N ASN A 283 14.16 21.08 34.70
CA ASN A 283 14.89 21.84 35.71
C ASN A 283 14.86 23.35 35.43
N ASN A 284 15.07 23.77 34.18
CA ASN A 284 14.95 25.19 33.79
C ASN A 284 13.52 25.71 33.97
N HIS A 285 12.53 24.90 33.63
CA HIS A 285 11.12 25.22 33.82
C HIS A 285 10.78 25.31 35.31
N ASN A 286 11.26 24.37 36.13
CA ASN A 286 11.12 24.40 37.57
C ASN A 286 11.81 25.62 38.18
N LEU A 287 13.02 25.98 37.76
CA LEU A 287 13.73 27.19 38.20
C LEU A 287 12.95 28.47 37.85
N ARG A 288 12.37 28.55 36.65
CA ARG A 288 11.51 29.67 36.23
C ARG A 288 10.20 29.70 37.02
N ASN A 289 9.62 28.53 37.30
CA ASN A 289 8.43 28.43 38.14
C ASN A 289 8.73 28.80 39.59
N TYR A 290 9.87 28.41 40.16
CA TYR A 290 10.31 28.86 41.48
C TYR A 290 10.50 30.38 41.52
N LEU A 291 11.03 30.98 40.44
CA LEU A 291 11.16 32.43 40.33
C LEU A 291 9.78 33.11 40.31
N ASN A 292 8.86 32.62 39.47
CA ASN A 292 7.51 33.17 39.34
C ASN A 292 6.64 32.94 40.59
N VAL A 293 6.81 31.79 41.26
CA VAL A 293 6.13 31.48 42.52
C VAL A 293 6.68 32.36 43.64
N ALA A 294 7.99 32.61 43.71
CA ALA A 294 8.56 33.54 44.68
C ALA A 294 8.07 34.99 44.44
N GLU A 295 7.92 35.41 43.19
CA GLU A 295 7.33 36.71 42.83
C GLU A 295 5.83 36.79 43.18
N ALA A 296 5.07 35.72 42.92
CA ALA A 296 3.65 35.65 43.23
C ALA A 296 3.36 35.50 44.74
N GLU A 297 4.18 34.75 45.49
CA GLU A 297 4.08 34.65 46.94
C GLU A 297 4.34 36.00 47.62
N LEU A 298 5.24 36.83 47.05
CA LEU A 298 5.48 38.19 47.51
C LEU A 298 4.25 39.09 47.32
N GLU A 299 3.52 38.94 46.21
CA GLU A 299 2.28 39.68 45.94
C GLU A 299 1.07 39.14 46.73
N GLU A 300 0.97 37.82 46.88
CA GLU A 300 -0.12 37.15 47.59
C GLU A 300 0.00 37.34 49.10
N THR A 301 1.21 37.38 49.66
CA THR A 301 1.44 37.73 51.07
C THR A 301 0.99 39.17 51.35
N ASN A 302 1.21 40.08 50.42
CA ASN A 302 0.70 41.46 50.49
C ASN A 302 -0.85 41.51 50.45
N ALA A 303 -1.52 40.60 49.73
CA ALA A 303 -2.98 40.55 49.61
C ALA A 303 -3.69 39.77 50.74
N LYS A 304 -3.08 38.69 51.25
CA LYS A 304 -3.57 37.91 52.40
C LYS A 304 -3.58 38.74 53.68
N PHE A 305 -2.61 39.65 53.85
CA PHE A 305 -2.61 40.61 54.96
C PHE A 305 -3.86 41.50 54.97
N VAL A 306 -4.42 41.80 53.78
CA VAL A 306 -5.61 42.65 53.62
C VAL A 306 -6.92 41.85 53.82
N THR A 307 -6.92 40.54 53.59
CA THR A 307 -8.15 39.71 53.54
C THR A 307 -8.43 38.98 54.84
N MET A 308 -7.39 38.53 55.55
CA MET A 308 -7.53 37.87 56.86
C MET A 308 -8.16 38.79 57.93
N GLU A 309 -8.13 40.10 57.69
CA GLU A 309 -8.82 41.14 58.46
C GLU A 309 -10.37 41.05 58.36
N ASN A 310 -10.91 40.41 57.31
CA ASN A 310 -12.34 40.40 57.00
C ASN A 310 -13.05 39.07 57.40
N ASP A 311 -12.45 37.91 57.17
CA ASP A 311 -13.14 36.60 57.28
C ASP A 311 -13.31 36.05 58.69
N PHE A 312 -12.52 36.55 59.66
CA PHE A 312 -12.70 36.19 61.07
C PHE A 312 -14.11 36.53 61.60
N LYS A 313 -14.88 37.34 60.86
CA LYS A 313 -16.23 37.78 61.22
C LYS A 313 -17.35 36.78 60.87
N GLU A 314 -17.16 35.77 60.02
CA GLU A 314 -18.29 34.99 59.43
C GLU A 314 -18.44 33.52 59.88
N ILE A 315 -17.35 32.80 60.14
CA ILE A 315 -17.36 31.32 60.30
C ILE A 315 -18.08 30.81 61.58
N ALA A 316 -18.37 31.68 62.55
CA ALA A 316 -18.99 31.28 63.81
C ALA A 316 -20.43 30.71 63.69
N ASN A 317 -21.10 30.84 62.53
CA ASN A 317 -22.56 30.69 62.47
C ASN A 317 -23.13 29.35 61.93
N HIS A 318 -22.37 28.43 61.31
CA HIS A 318 -23.01 27.44 60.40
C HIS A 318 -22.94 25.92 60.75
N LYS A 319 -22.21 25.48 61.78
CA LYS A 319 -21.87 24.04 61.98
C LYS A 319 -22.95 23.11 62.56
N ASP A 320 -24.11 23.59 62.99
CA ASP A 320 -25.00 22.81 63.88
C ASP A 320 -25.97 21.82 63.21
N ILE A 321 -26.04 21.71 61.88
CA ILE A 321 -27.28 21.19 61.24
C ILE A 321 -27.20 19.73 60.69
N VAL A 322 -26.03 19.15 60.40
CA VAL A 322 -25.94 18.05 59.38
C VAL A 322 -26.02 16.60 59.90
N ILE A 323 -25.84 16.32 61.20
CA ILE A 323 -25.50 14.96 61.71
C ILE A 323 -26.62 13.88 61.64
N ASN A 324 -27.88 14.19 61.33
CA ASN A 324 -29.01 13.33 61.75
C ASN A 324 -29.55 12.22 60.79
N ASN A 325 -29.06 12.00 59.56
CA ASN A 325 -29.89 11.28 58.54
C ASN A 325 -29.49 9.85 58.02
N GLN A 326 -28.45 9.15 58.49
CA GLN A 326 -27.86 8.00 57.73
C GLN A 326 -28.31 6.52 57.99
N LEU A 327 -29.32 6.17 58.81
CA LEU A 327 -29.46 4.80 59.37
C LEU A 327 -30.35 3.73 58.66
N GLY A 328 -30.83 3.90 57.41
CA GLY A 328 -31.99 3.12 56.91
C GLY A 328 -31.83 1.81 56.10
N HIS A 329 -30.72 1.53 55.38
CA HIS A 329 -30.84 0.76 54.11
C HIS A 329 -30.39 -0.74 54.09
N ILE A 330 -29.98 -1.33 55.20
CA ILE A 330 -29.18 -2.59 55.20
C ILE A 330 -29.97 -3.91 54.99
N ASN A 331 -31.32 -3.93 55.08
CA ASN A 331 -32.04 -5.19 55.36
C ASN A 331 -32.55 -6.08 54.19
N GLN A 332 -32.29 -5.82 52.90
CA GLN A 332 -33.03 -6.50 51.80
C GLN A 332 -32.33 -7.60 50.97
N LEU A 333 -31.05 -7.96 51.19
CA LEU A 333 -30.26 -8.74 50.21
C LEU A 333 -30.23 -10.29 50.32
N LEU A 334 -30.90 -10.94 51.28
CA LEU A 334 -30.56 -12.33 51.65
C LEU A 334 -31.36 -13.50 50.98
N GLU A 335 -32.32 -13.30 50.08
CA GLU A 335 -33.32 -14.34 49.77
C GLU A 335 -33.13 -15.19 48.48
N GLN A 336 -32.18 -14.89 47.57
CA GLN A 336 -32.18 -15.50 46.21
C GLN A 336 -31.33 -16.78 45.98
N GLU A 337 -30.46 -17.19 46.91
CA GLU A 337 -29.38 -18.15 46.60
C GLU A 337 -29.81 -19.65 46.49
N ARG A 338 -30.99 -20.05 46.98
CA ARG A 338 -31.28 -21.48 47.23
C ARG A 338 -31.79 -22.34 46.05
N ARG A 339 -32.01 -21.82 44.84
CA ARG A 339 -32.73 -22.57 43.77
C ARG A 339 -31.87 -23.33 42.72
N LEU A 340 -30.54 -23.16 42.69
CA LEU A 340 -29.72 -23.61 41.54
C LEU A 340 -29.16 -25.05 41.61
N VAL A 341 -29.14 -25.70 42.78
CA VAL A 341 -28.37 -26.93 42.99
C VAL A 341 -29.07 -28.21 42.48
N THR A 342 -30.38 -28.19 42.22
CA THR A 342 -31.17 -29.41 41.99
C THR A 342 -31.14 -29.95 40.53
N ILE A 343 -30.67 -29.18 39.53
CA ILE A 343 -30.86 -29.50 38.10
C ILE A 343 -29.73 -30.37 37.48
N LEU A 344 -28.52 -30.33 38.06
CA LEU A 344 -27.31 -30.90 37.43
C LEU A 344 -27.17 -32.44 37.51
N ASN A 345 -27.95 -33.12 38.36
CA ASN A 345 -27.78 -34.56 38.63
C ASN A 345 -28.79 -35.49 37.92
N SER A 346 -29.48 -35.01 36.86
CA SER A 346 -30.54 -35.79 36.20
C SER A 346 -30.09 -36.63 35.00
N SER A 347 -30.72 -37.79 34.84
CA SER A 347 -30.49 -38.80 33.80
C SER A 347 -30.62 -38.31 32.35
N GLY A 348 -31.19 -37.12 32.13
CA GLY A 348 -31.37 -36.51 30.80
C GLY A 348 -30.04 -36.17 30.11
N TRP A 349 -29.00 -35.86 30.90
CA TRP A 349 -27.68 -35.51 30.36
C TRP A 349 -27.00 -36.69 29.65
N LYS A 350 -27.33 -37.94 30.03
CA LYS A 350 -26.83 -39.16 29.38
C LYS A 350 -27.47 -39.40 28.00
N GLY A 351 -28.64 -38.81 27.71
CA GLY A 351 -29.32 -38.86 26.42
C GLY A 351 -28.67 -38.00 25.33
N LEU A 352 -27.95 -36.94 25.72
CA LEU A 352 -27.23 -36.04 24.80
C LEU A 352 -26.19 -36.76 23.92
N ASN A 353 -25.71 -37.93 24.36
CA ASN A 353 -24.64 -38.65 23.69
C ASN A 353 -25.12 -39.41 22.42
N LYS A 354 -26.43 -39.72 22.32
CA LYS A 354 -27.03 -40.34 21.13
C LYS A 354 -27.29 -39.35 19.99
N TYR A 355 -27.41 -38.06 20.30
CA TYR A 355 -27.72 -36.99 19.36
C TYR A 355 -26.61 -36.75 18.32
N TYR A 356 -25.34 -36.97 18.69
CA TYR A 356 -24.20 -36.63 17.84
C TYR A 356 -24.00 -37.52 16.59
N ARG A 357 -24.53 -38.75 16.58
CA ARG A 357 -24.44 -39.65 15.41
C ARG A 357 -25.51 -39.36 14.34
N PHE A 358 -26.61 -38.71 14.73
CA PHE A 358 -27.67 -38.26 13.83
C PHE A 358 -27.28 -36.96 13.09
N ARG A 359 -26.41 -36.15 13.71
CA ARG A 359 -25.91 -34.86 13.21
C ARG A 359 -25.36 -34.92 11.77
N ASP A 360 -24.62 -35.96 11.41
CA ASP A 360 -23.80 -35.94 10.19
C ASP A 360 -24.51 -36.47 8.93
N ALA A 361 -25.75 -36.96 9.06
CA ALA A 361 -26.59 -37.36 7.91
C ALA A 361 -27.46 -36.22 7.35
N ILE A 362 -27.46 -35.04 7.97
CA ILE A 362 -28.51 -34.00 7.78
C ILE A 362 -28.04 -32.76 6.98
N LEU A 363 -26.82 -32.75 6.40
CA LEU A 363 -26.10 -31.50 6.08
C LEU A 363 -25.38 -31.41 4.69
N PRO A 364 -26.06 -30.99 3.60
CA PRO A 364 -25.45 -30.73 2.27
C PRO A 364 -25.05 -29.26 2.00
N GLN A 365 -24.25 -29.05 0.93
CA GLN A 365 -23.32 -27.93 0.64
C GLN A 365 -23.87 -26.48 0.59
N SER A 366 -25.18 -26.25 0.46
CA SER A 366 -25.78 -24.89 0.26
C SER A 366 -27.00 -24.58 1.16
N SER A 367 -27.09 -25.18 2.35
CA SER A 367 -28.22 -24.92 3.27
C SER A 367 -27.85 -24.17 4.55
N LYS A 368 -28.84 -23.48 5.14
CA LYS A 368 -28.80 -22.86 6.49
C LYS A 368 -28.24 -23.81 7.57
N ARG A 369 -28.29 -25.13 7.33
CA ARG A 369 -27.74 -26.15 8.22
C ARG A 369 -26.19 -26.16 8.19
N LYS A 370 -25.53 -25.99 7.03
CA LYS A 370 -24.04 -26.01 6.92
C LYS A 370 -23.39 -24.84 7.67
N LEU A 371 -24.03 -23.66 7.66
CA LEU A 371 -23.64 -22.50 8.47
C LEU A 371 -23.64 -22.87 9.96
N VAL A 372 -24.69 -23.55 10.44
CA VAL A 372 -24.81 -24.03 11.82
C VAL A 372 -23.78 -25.13 12.14
N ALA A 373 -23.50 -26.03 11.19
CA ALA A 373 -22.48 -27.07 11.36
C ALA A 373 -21.04 -26.52 11.37
N LYS A 374 -20.72 -25.52 10.53
CA LYS A 374 -19.44 -24.79 10.56
C LYS A 374 -19.29 -23.95 11.83
N LEU A 375 -20.35 -23.26 12.27
CA LEU A 375 -20.38 -22.55 13.56
C LEU A 375 -20.14 -23.51 14.72
N LEU A 376 -20.79 -24.67 14.73
CA LEU A 376 -20.57 -25.71 15.75
C LEU A 376 -19.15 -26.29 15.72
N LEU A 377 -18.60 -26.62 14.55
CA LEU A 377 -17.21 -27.09 14.41
C LEU A 377 -16.18 -26.04 14.84
N LYS A 378 -16.43 -24.75 14.57
CA LYS A 378 -15.56 -23.64 14.99
C LYS A 378 -15.72 -23.30 16.49
N THR A 379 -16.92 -23.43 17.07
CA THR A 379 -17.16 -23.38 18.53
C THR A 379 -16.45 -24.49 19.28
N ILE A 380 -16.32 -25.67 18.66
CA ILE A 380 -15.56 -26.79 19.24
C ILE A 380 -14.05 -26.53 19.16
N LYS A 381 -13.54 -25.93 18.08
CA LYS A 381 -12.11 -25.55 17.98
C LYS A 381 -11.72 -24.37 18.88
N ASN A 382 -12.64 -23.44 19.18
CA ASN A 382 -12.37 -22.23 19.99
C ASN A 382 -13.52 -21.89 20.98
N PRO A 383 -13.77 -22.73 22.00
CA PRO A 383 -14.99 -22.66 22.83
C PRO A 383 -15.07 -21.41 23.71
N ARG A 384 -13.97 -20.97 24.33
CA ARG A 384 -13.95 -19.75 25.16
C ARG A 384 -14.25 -18.48 24.35
N LYS A 385 -13.85 -18.41 23.08
CA LYS A 385 -14.10 -17.26 22.19
C LYS A 385 -15.57 -17.17 21.73
N MET A 386 -16.20 -18.32 21.45
CA MET A 386 -17.58 -18.36 20.99
C MET A 386 -18.61 -18.15 22.11
N PHE A 387 -18.30 -18.54 23.36
CA PHE A 387 -19.18 -18.27 24.50
C PHE A 387 -19.31 -16.78 24.84
N GLY A 388 -18.26 -15.98 24.59
CA GLY A 388 -18.32 -14.51 24.76
C GLY A 388 -19.15 -13.76 23.70
N MET A 389 -19.53 -14.42 22.60
CA MET A 389 -20.35 -13.82 21.53
C MET A 389 -21.86 -13.93 21.79
N VAL A 390 -22.27 -14.78 22.74
CA VAL A 390 -23.68 -15.11 22.97
C VAL A 390 -24.28 -14.11 23.96
N ASN A 391 -24.84 -13.01 23.45
CA ASN A 391 -25.76 -12.16 24.19
C ASN A 391 -27.15 -12.14 23.53
N SER A 392 -28.17 -11.73 24.27
CA SER A 392 -29.57 -11.72 23.82
C SER A 392 -29.81 -10.85 22.57
N ALA A 393 -29.03 -9.80 22.36
CA ALA A 393 -29.09 -8.92 21.19
C ALA A 393 -28.49 -9.56 19.93
N ASN A 394 -27.39 -10.31 20.06
CA ASN A 394 -26.77 -11.05 18.95
C ASN A 394 -27.65 -12.21 18.48
N ILE A 395 -28.35 -12.88 19.40
CA ILE A 395 -29.34 -13.93 19.08
C ILE A 395 -30.54 -13.34 18.34
N LYS A 396 -31.07 -12.18 18.77
CA LYS A 396 -32.15 -11.47 18.07
C LYS A 396 -31.74 -11.02 16.67
N LYS A 397 -30.53 -10.47 16.50
CA LYS A 397 -29.96 -10.10 15.18
C LYS A 397 -29.80 -11.31 14.26
N PHE A 398 -29.26 -12.42 14.77
CA PHE A 398 -29.13 -13.68 14.01
C PHE A 398 -30.49 -14.21 13.54
N MET A 399 -31.51 -14.17 14.40
CA MET A 399 -32.88 -14.58 14.07
C MET A 399 -33.55 -13.66 13.03
N TYR A 400 -33.26 -12.35 13.07
CA TYR A 400 -33.71 -11.39 12.08
C TYR A 400 -33.10 -11.66 10.70
N TYR A 401 -31.77 -11.76 10.59
CA TYR A 401 -31.08 -11.97 9.31
C TYR A 401 -31.31 -13.36 8.71
N SER A 402 -31.55 -14.38 9.54
CA SER A 402 -31.86 -15.74 9.08
C SER A 402 -33.26 -15.84 8.43
N ARG A 403 -34.14 -14.87 8.70
CA ARG A 403 -35.50 -14.77 8.14
C ARG A 403 -35.59 -13.96 6.83
N THR A 404 -34.58 -13.14 6.49
CA THR A 404 -34.64 -12.19 5.35
C THR A 404 -33.85 -12.60 4.09
N ASP A 405 -33.53 -13.88 3.88
CA ASP A 405 -32.80 -14.41 2.69
C ASP A 405 -31.49 -13.67 2.29
N LYS A 406 -30.88 -12.90 3.20
CA LYS A 406 -29.56 -12.24 3.05
C LYS A 406 -28.43 -13.06 3.70
N THR A 407 -28.37 -14.36 3.41
CA THR A 407 -27.41 -15.31 4.03
C THR A 407 -25.94 -15.06 3.66
N ALA A 408 -25.66 -14.52 2.45
CA ALA A 408 -24.31 -14.19 2.01
C ALA A 408 -23.69 -13.00 2.80
N LEU A 409 -24.49 -11.99 3.13
CA LEU A 409 -24.09 -10.84 3.96
C LEU A 409 -23.76 -11.24 5.42
N LEU A 410 -24.48 -12.24 5.95
CA LEU A 410 -24.23 -12.79 7.29
C LEU A 410 -22.95 -13.64 7.31
N GLN A 411 -22.68 -14.38 6.22
CA GLN A 411 -21.47 -15.19 6.03
C GLN A 411 -20.23 -14.29 6.00
N ASN A 412 -20.22 -13.23 5.19
CA ASN A 412 -19.09 -12.29 5.10
C ASN A 412 -18.83 -11.57 6.44
N ARG A 413 -19.86 -11.18 7.20
CA ARG A 413 -19.67 -10.57 8.52
C ARG A 413 -19.10 -11.52 9.57
N ILE A 414 -19.48 -12.81 9.52
CA ILE A 414 -18.97 -13.83 10.45
C ILE A 414 -17.53 -14.21 10.09
N ASP A 415 -17.22 -14.36 8.80
CA ASP A 415 -15.87 -14.70 8.36
C ASP A 415 -14.90 -13.50 8.57
N ASN A 416 -15.35 -12.25 8.35
CA ASN A 416 -14.57 -11.05 8.71
C ASN A 416 -14.33 -10.91 10.21
N TYR A 417 -15.31 -11.24 11.07
CA TYR A 417 -15.13 -11.21 12.53
C TYR A 417 -14.09 -12.25 13.00
N LEU A 418 -14.00 -13.40 12.34
CA LEU A 418 -13.12 -14.50 12.73
C LEU A 418 -11.69 -14.35 12.19
N ASP A 419 -11.50 -13.75 11.01
CA ASP A 419 -10.18 -13.49 10.43
C ASP A 419 -9.47 -12.27 11.06
N ARG A 420 -10.21 -11.39 11.75
CA ARG A 420 -9.69 -10.21 12.49
C ARG A 420 -8.76 -10.51 13.68
N GLN A 421 -8.49 -11.77 14.03
CA GLN A 421 -7.56 -12.14 15.12
C GLN A 421 -6.24 -12.78 14.69
N GLN A 422 -5.83 -12.67 13.43
CA GLN A 422 -4.43 -12.89 13.05
C GLN A 422 -3.62 -11.59 13.23
N SER A 423 -3.11 -11.45 14.45
CA SER A 423 -1.98 -10.62 14.90
C SER A 423 -1.68 -9.33 14.10
N GLN A 424 -2.38 -8.26 14.46
CA GLN A 424 -1.75 -6.94 14.63
C GLN A 424 -1.84 -6.59 16.13
N PRO A 425 -0.89 -5.82 16.68
CA PRO A 425 -0.91 -5.46 18.10
C PRO A 425 -2.22 -4.75 18.43
N LYS A 426 -2.92 -5.21 19.47
CA LYS A 426 -4.08 -4.47 19.99
C LYS A 426 -3.61 -3.09 20.40
N GLN A 427 -4.32 -2.05 19.98
CA GLN A 427 -4.09 -0.69 20.49
C GLN A 427 -4.33 -0.72 22.01
N GLU A 428 -3.27 -0.53 22.80
CA GLU A 428 -3.39 -0.43 24.25
C GLU A 428 -3.92 0.96 24.59
N PHE A 429 -5.12 0.99 25.17
CA PHE A 429 -5.71 2.22 25.70
C PHE A 429 -5.41 2.30 27.20
N THR A 430 -4.91 3.46 27.63
CA THR A 430 -4.62 3.70 29.04
C THR A 430 -5.91 4.14 29.71
N ILE A 431 -6.45 3.30 30.59
CA ILE A 431 -7.47 3.73 31.54
C ILE A 431 -6.73 4.20 32.78
N THR A 432 -6.85 5.48 33.11
CA THR A 432 -6.32 6.04 34.36
C THR A 432 -6.97 5.30 35.55
N LYS A 433 -6.23 4.32 36.11
CA LYS A 433 -6.67 3.57 37.28
C LYS A 433 -6.54 4.44 38.51
N ILE A 434 -7.64 4.60 39.23
CA ILE A 434 -7.64 5.37 40.47
C ILE A 434 -7.64 4.40 41.64
N ASP A 435 -6.49 4.27 42.29
CA ASP A 435 -6.36 3.57 43.56
C ASP A 435 -6.70 4.50 44.75
N ASP A 436 -6.66 5.83 44.53
CA ASP A 436 -6.94 6.87 45.51
C ASP A 436 -7.60 8.12 44.87
N THR A 437 -8.86 8.39 45.22
CA THR A 437 -9.62 9.58 44.76
C THR A 437 -9.38 10.82 45.62
N SER A 438 -8.47 10.76 46.60
CA SER A 438 -8.16 11.88 47.51
C SER A 438 -7.00 12.76 47.04
N LYS A 439 -6.27 12.35 45.98
CA LYS A 439 -5.19 13.17 45.42
C LYS A 439 -5.77 14.44 44.80
N LYS A 440 -5.17 15.57 45.14
CA LYS A 440 -5.60 16.88 44.64
C LYS A 440 -5.28 17.03 43.15
N LEU A 441 -6.26 17.43 42.35
CA LEU A 441 -6.10 17.77 40.93
C LEU A 441 -6.08 19.29 40.77
N ILE A 442 -5.05 19.84 40.12
CA ILE A 442 -4.89 21.28 39.94
C ILE A 442 -4.83 21.57 38.45
N PHE A 443 -5.86 22.20 37.91
CA PHE A 443 -5.90 22.62 36.51
C PHE A 443 -5.19 23.96 36.32
N PRO A 444 -4.63 24.26 35.13
CA PRO A 444 -4.05 25.55 34.83
C PRO A 444 -5.14 26.64 34.80
N LYS A 445 -4.94 27.73 35.54
CA LYS A 445 -5.85 28.87 35.54
C LYS A 445 -5.66 29.68 34.24
N THR A 446 -6.73 29.83 33.45
CA THR A 446 -6.71 30.63 32.23
C THR A 446 -7.87 31.61 32.18
N ASP A 447 -7.58 32.91 32.03
CA ASP A 447 -8.63 33.94 31.99
C ASP A 447 -9.39 33.97 30.66
N ASN A 448 -8.71 33.64 29.56
CA ASN A 448 -9.26 33.59 28.20
C ASN A 448 -9.02 32.20 27.58
N PRO A 449 -9.76 31.16 28.02
CA PRO A 449 -9.59 29.81 27.51
C PRO A 449 -9.95 29.75 26.02
N THR A 450 -9.27 28.89 25.26
CA THR A 450 -9.67 28.63 23.87
C THR A 450 -10.90 27.72 23.82
N ILE A 451 -10.98 26.75 24.74
CA ILE A 451 -12.06 25.77 24.81
C ILE A 451 -12.67 25.73 26.22
N SER A 452 -14.00 25.78 26.33
CA SER A 452 -14.71 25.49 27.58
C SER A 452 -15.20 24.05 27.56
N ILE A 453 -14.64 23.21 28.42
CA ILE A 453 -15.06 21.81 28.57
C ILE A 453 -16.17 21.75 29.63
N ILE A 454 -17.38 21.42 29.21
CA ILE A 454 -18.56 21.28 30.04
C ILE A 454 -18.77 19.81 30.34
N ILE A 455 -18.74 19.47 31.63
CA ILE A 455 -18.93 18.11 32.13
C ILE A 455 -20.23 18.05 32.93
N PRO A 456 -21.33 17.52 32.37
CA PRO A 456 -22.55 17.28 33.12
C PRO A 456 -22.34 16.13 34.11
N VAL A 457 -22.72 16.37 35.37
CA VAL A 457 -22.53 15.41 36.47
C VAL A 457 -23.83 15.23 37.26
N TYR A 458 -24.12 13.98 37.60
CA TYR A 458 -25.13 13.60 38.58
C TYR A 458 -24.64 12.35 39.34
N ASN A 459 -24.04 12.57 40.50
CA ASN A 459 -23.30 11.57 41.28
C ASN A 459 -22.14 10.92 40.48
N GLN A 460 -21.75 9.69 40.83
CA GLN A 460 -20.68 8.89 40.23
C GLN A 460 -19.29 9.51 40.38
N TRP A 461 -18.97 10.02 41.58
CA TRP A 461 -17.69 10.66 41.90
C TRP A 461 -16.45 9.96 41.34
N SER A 462 -16.37 8.63 41.43
CA SER A 462 -15.21 7.88 40.93
C SER A 462 -14.99 8.04 39.41
N TYR A 463 -16.07 8.15 38.63
CA TYR A 463 -15.98 8.37 37.18
C TYR A 463 -15.65 9.83 36.87
N THR A 464 -16.31 10.77 37.55
CA THR A 464 -16.02 12.21 37.42
C THR A 464 -14.55 12.51 37.72
N TYR A 465 -14.00 11.95 38.80
CA TYR A 465 -12.59 12.09 39.14
C TYR A 465 -11.67 11.44 38.09
N SER A 466 -12.03 10.27 37.54
CA SER A 466 -11.25 9.61 36.46
C SER A 466 -11.22 10.44 35.19
N CYS A 467 -12.36 11.00 34.80
CA CYS A 467 -12.49 11.89 33.67
C CYS A 467 -11.57 13.11 33.86
N LEU A 468 -11.66 13.79 35.00
CA LEU A 468 -10.82 14.96 35.31
C LEU A 468 -9.32 14.63 35.34
N ALA A 469 -8.95 13.51 35.97
CA ALA A 469 -7.56 13.06 36.00
C ALA A 469 -7.05 12.78 34.57
N SER A 470 -7.85 12.14 33.72
CA SER A 470 -7.47 11.87 32.33
C SER A 470 -7.33 13.14 31.49
N ILE A 471 -8.16 14.17 31.72
CA ILE A 471 -8.04 15.46 31.05
C ILE A 471 -6.71 16.12 31.43
N LEU A 472 -6.39 16.16 32.73
CA LEU A 472 -5.15 16.76 33.22
C LEU A 472 -3.91 16.01 32.71
N GLU A 473 -3.99 14.69 32.57
CA GLU A 473 -2.89 13.83 32.10
C GLU A 473 -2.67 13.92 30.58
N ASN A 474 -3.73 14.08 29.78
CA ASN A 474 -3.67 13.90 28.32
C ASN A 474 -3.92 15.18 27.50
N THR A 475 -3.96 16.35 28.15
CA THR A 475 -4.23 17.62 27.47
C THR A 475 -3.05 18.58 27.58
N ASP A 476 -2.25 18.64 26.51
CA ASP A 476 -1.10 19.52 26.36
C ASP A 476 -1.30 20.51 25.20
N GLY A 477 -0.68 21.69 25.30
CA GLY A 477 -0.59 22.67 24.20
C GLY A 477 -1.90 23.40 23.85
N VAL A 478 -3.00 23.13 24.56
CA VAL A 478 -4.31 23.75 24.35
C VAL A 478 -4.74 24.48 25.62
N SER A 479 -5.23 25.71 25.48
CA SER A 479 -5.80 26.47 26.60
C SER A 479 -7.28 26.13 26.79
N TYR A 480 -7.65 25.67 27.98
CA TYR A 480 -9.01 25.26 28.30
C TYR A 480 -9.45 25.67 29.71
N GLU A 481 -10.76 25.69 29.95
CA GLU A 481 -11.37 25.73 31.27
C GLU A 481 -12.29 24.52 31.47
N ILE A 482 -12.47 24.10 32.72
CA ILE A 482 -13.41 23.05 33.11
C ILE A 482 -14.62 23.66 33.79
N ILE A 483 -15.81 23.34 33.29
CA ILE A 483 -17.10 23.71 33.86
C ILE A 483 -17.83 22.43 34.25
N ILE A 484 -17.96 22.20 35.55
CA ILE A 484 -18.76 21.11 36.11
C ILE A 484 -20.20 21.59 36.20
N ALA A 485 -21.07 20.99 35.40
CA ALA A 485 -22.50 21.23 35.44
C ALA A 485 -23.13 20.19 36.38
N ASP A 486 -23.22 20.49 37.67
CA ASP A 486 -23.68 19.55 38.69
C ASP A 486 -25.20 19.63 38.88
N ASP A 487 -25.90 18.58 38.48
CA ASP A 487 -27.36 18.49 38.49
C ASP A 487 -27.92 17.99 39.84
N LEU A 488 -27.48 18.63 40.92
CA LEU A 488 -27.87 18.32 42.32
C LEU A 488 -27.34 16.95 42.81
N SER A 489 -26.04 16.69 42.63
CA SER A 489 -25.37 15.49 43.16
C SER A 489 -25.42 15.41 44.69
N THR A 490 -25.47 14.18 45.20
CA THR A 490 -25.58 13.85 46.64
C THR A 490 -24.40 13.04 47.16
N ASP A 491 -23.52 12.55 46.29
CA ASP A 491 -22.29 11.85 46.65
C ASP A 491 -21.12 12.84 46.87
N GLU A 492 -19.88 12.34 46.85
CA GLU A 492 -18.68 13.17 47.04
C GLU A 492 -18.46 14.24 45.98
N THR A 493 -19.18 14.19 44.84
CA THR A 493 -19.21 15.28 43.85
C THR A 493 -19.63 16.59 44.49
N GLN A 494 -20.43 16.56 45.56
CA GLN A 494 -20.83 17.76 46.27
C GLN A 494 -19.63 18.57 46.81
N ASN A 495 -18.55 17.86 47.12
CA ASN A 495 -17.30 18.36 47.69
C ASN A 495 -16.18 18.50 46.64
N ILE A 496 -16.48 18.44 45.34
CA ILE A 496 -15.47 18.42 44.26
C ILE A 496 -14.41 19.54 44.37
N GLN A 497 -14.79 20.74 44.82
CA GLN A 497 -13.86 21.88 44.98
C GLN A 497 -12.83 21.68 46.10
N SER A 498 -13.03 20.72 47.02
CA SER A 498 -12.05 20.37 48.05
C SER A 498 -10.86 19.57 47.52
N VAL A 499 -11.04 18.93 46.36
CA VAL A 499 -10.10 17.99 45.76
C VAL A 499 -9.66 18.41 44.35
N VAL A 500 -10.41 19.30 43.68
CA VAL A 500 -10.09 19.82 42.36
C VAL A 500 -10.07 21.36 42.38
N GLU A 501 -8.94 21.95 41.98
CA GLU A 501 -8.74 23.40 41.91
C GLU A 501 -8.80 23.94 40.48
N ASN A 502 -9.05 25.26 40.37
CA ASN A 502 -9.13 26.01 39.11
C ASN A 502 -10.21 25.49 38.14
N ILE A 503 -11.34 25.06 38.68
CA ILE A 503 -12.54 24.66 37.93
C ILE A 503 -13.72 25.57 38.27
N VAL A 504 -14.68 25.68 37.36
CA VAL A 504 -15.97 26.34 37.60
C VAL A 504 -17.00 25.27 37.93
N VAL A 505 -17.70 25.40 39.05
CA VAL A 505 -18.78 24.47 39.43
C VAL A 505 -20.10 25.23 39.42
N ILE A 506 -21.01 24.80 38.56
CA ILE A 506 -22.37 25.34 38.46
C ILE A 506 -23.29 24.32 39.11
N ARG A 507 -23.86 24.69 40.26
CA ARG A 507 -24.84 23.89 41.01
C ARG A 507 -25.97 24.81 41.46
N ASP A 508 -27.18 24.49 41.03
CA ASP A 508 -28.41 25.19 41.44
C ASP A 508 -29.23 24.31 42.39
N ASP A 509 -30.24 24.90 43.03
CA ASP A 509 -31.20 24.18 43.89
C ASP A 509 -32.28 23.38 43.11
N VAL A 510 -32.10 23.22 41.80
CA VAL A 510 -33.07 22.58 40.89
C VAL A 510 -32.37 21.48 40.09
N ASN A 511 -32.90 20.26 40.14
CA ASN A 511 -32.52 19.20 39.20
C ASN A 511 -33.18 19.50 37.84
N ARG A 512 -32.35 19.91 36.87
CA ARG A 512 -32.74 20.34 35.52
C ARG A 512 -32.75 19.17 34.54
N GLY A 513 -32.05 18.08 34.83
CA GLY A 513 -31.80 16.99 33.89
C GLY A 513 -30.72 17.34 32.86
N PHE A 514 -30.18 16.32 32.19
CA PHE A 514 -29.01 16.42 31.31
C PHE A 514 -29.05 17.60 30.33
N LEU A 515 -30.07 17.66 29.46
CA LEU A 515 -30.15 18.64 28.38
C LEU A 515 -30.17 20.08 28.90
N LEU A 516 -31.08 20.38 29.84
CA LEU A 516 -31.24 21.73 30.38
C LEU A 516 -30.04 22.15 31.24
N ASN A 517 -29.40 21.19 31.93
CA ASN A 517 -28.18 21.44 32.69
C ASN A 517 -27.00 21.80 31.77
N CYS A 518 -26.82 21.09 30.65
CA CYS A 518 -25.84 21.44 29.63
C CYS A 518 -26.07 22.84 29.05
N ASN A 519 -27.32 23.18 28.68
CA ASN A 519 -27.67 24.51 28.18
C ASN A 519 -27.36 25.61 29.18
N HIS A 520 -27.72 25.40 30.46
CA HIS A 520 -27.45 26.36 31.52
C HIS A 520 -25.96 26.57 31.74
N ALA A 521 -25.19 25.49 31.89
CA ALA A 521 -23.74 25.57 32.10
C ALA A 521 -23.01 26.23 30.92
N ALA A 522 -23.48 26.03 29.68
CA ALA A 522 -22.92 26.67 28.51
C ALA A 522 -23.04 28.20 28.50
N THR A 523 -23.93 28.79 29.30
CA THR A 523 -24.01 30.26 29.44
C THR A 523 -22.80 30.84 30.20
N PHE A 524 -22.07 30.02 30.96
CA PHE A 524 -20.86 30.41 31.68
C PHE A 524 -19.57 30.17 30.90
N ALA A 525 -19.66 29.51 29.73
CA ALA A 525 -18.51 29.21 28.88
C ALA A 525 -17.89 30.47 28.25
N LYS A 526 -16.58 30.63 28.39
CA LYS A 526 -15.79 31.75 27.86
C LYS A 526 -15.03 31.41 26.58
N GLY A 527 -14.86 30.13 26.29
CA GLY A 527 -14.07 29.62 25.17
C GLY A 527 -14.59 30.04 23.81
N LYS A 528 -13.70 30.09 22.82
CA LYS A 528 -14.06 30.18 21.39
C LYS A 528 -14.87 28.96 20.94
N TYR A 529 -14.63 27.82 21.59
CA TYR A 529 -15.36 26.57 21.41
C TYR A 529 -15.96 26.07 22.72
N VAL A 530 -17.13 25.44 22.62
CA VAL A 530 -17.75 24.68 23.71
C VAL A 530 -17.56 23.20 23.42
N TYR A 531 -17.06 22.46 24.40
CA TYR A 531 -16.90 21.02 24.33
C TYR A 531 -17.77 20.34 25.39
N PHE A 532 -18.69 19.48 24.98
CA PHE A 532 -19.46 18.63 25.91
C PHE A 532 -18.78 17.27 26.07
N LEU A 533 -18.43 16.94 27.31
CA LEU A 533 -17.77 15.69 27.68
C LEU A 533 -18.53 15.02 28.83
N ASN A 534 -19.02 13.79 28.63
CA ASN A 534 -19.68 13.07 29.72
C ASN A 534 -18.69 12.73 30.86
N ASN A 535 -19.19 12.65 32.08
CA ASN A 535 -18.37 12.33 33.26
C ASN A 535 -17.90 10.86 33.31
N ASP A 536 -18.57 9.96 32.59
CA ASP A 536 -18.20 8.55 32.44
C ASP A 536 -17.29 8.30 31.22
N THR A 537 -16.30 9.18 31.04
CA THR A 537 -15.30 9.11 29.96
C THR A 537 -13.87 9.14 30.49
N ASN A 538 -12.94 8.68 29.65
CA ASN A 538 -11.50 8.81 29.86
C ASN A 538 -10.84 9.17 28.53
N VAL A 539 -10.25 10.36 28.46
CA VAL A 539 -9.68 10.93 27.23
C VAL A 539 -8.27 10.40 26.98
N GLN A 540 -7.86 10.27 25.72
CA GLN A 540 -6.54 9.73 25.34
C GLN A 540 -5.61 10.87 24.85
N PRO A 541 -4.29 10.64 24.69
CA PRO A 541 -3.38 11.66 24.16
C PRO A 541 -3.86 12.23 22.83
N ASN A 542 -3.61 13.53 22.61
CA ASN A 542 -4.00 14.30 21.41
C ASN A 542 -5.52 14.44 21.16
N TRP A 543 -6.37 14.08 22.12
CA TRP A 543 -7.82 14.12 21.94
C TRP A 543 -8.34 15.53 21.63
N LEU A 544 -7.83 16.57 22.30
CA LEU A 544 -8.34 17.93 22.18
C LEU A 544 -7.61 18.75 21.09
N SER A 545 -6.29 18.61 20.99
CA SER A 545 -5.48 19.32 19.99
C SER A 545 -5.88 18.95 18.56
N SER A 546 -6.06 17.67 18.27
CA SER A 546 -6.48 17.20 16.94
C SER A 546 -7.84 17.73 16.49
N LEU A 547 -8.75 18.01 17.43
CA LEU A 547 -10.04 18.63 17.15
C LEU A 547 -9.89 20.14 16.88
N LEU A 548 -9.09 20.82 17.70
CA LEU A 548 -8.83 22.25 17.58
C LEU A 548 -8.14 22.59 16.26
N ASP A 549 -7.08 21.85 15.92
CA ASP A 549 -6.32 22.06 14.68
C ASP A 549 -7.21 21.92 13.45
N MET A 550 -8.10 20.93 13.46
CA MET A 550 -9.00 20.67 12.33
C MET A 550 -10.09 21.73 12.18
N ILE A 551 -10.75 22.13 13.29
CA ILE A 551 -11.83 23.13 13.23
C ILE A 551 -11.29 24.54 12.96
N GLU A 552 -10.05 24.86 13.35
CA GLU A 552 -9.41 26.14 12.98
C GLU A 552 -8.99 26.17 11.51
N LYS A 553 -8.55 25.04 10.96
CA LYS A 553 -8.10 24.95 9.56
C LYS A 553 -9.24 25.01 8.53
N ASP A 554 -10.44 24.54 8.88
CA ASP A 554 -11.62 24.58 8.01
C ASP A 554 -12.80 25.30 8.69
N GLU A 555 -13.00 26.57 8.31
CA GLU A 555 -14.10 27.40 8.80
C GLU A 555 -15.50 26.83 8.49
N THR A 556 -15.61 25.95 7.49
CA THR A 556 -16.87 25.29 7.14
C THR A 556 -17.27 24.20 8.14
N ILE A 557 -16.37 23.79 9.05
CA ILE A 557 -16.70 22.87 10.14
C ILE A 557 -17.37 23.65 11.27
N GLY A 558 -18.63 23.33 11.54
CA GLY A 558 -19.40 23.93 12.65
C GLY A 558 -19.34 23.08 13.92
N MET A 559 -19.30 21.76 13.76
CA MET A 559 -19.30 20.77 14.85
C MET A 559 -18.32 19.65 14.52
N ILE A 560 -17.56 19.20 15.51
CA ILE A 560 -16.57 18.14 15.38
C ILE A 560 -16.58 17.25 16.63
N GLY A 561 -16.23 15.98 16.53
CA GLY A 561 -16.14 15.14 17.71
C GLY A 561 -15.26 13.91 17.58
N SER A 562 -15.12 13.22 18.71
CA SER A 562 -14.16 12.13 18.91
C SER A 562 -14.68 10.78 18.45
N LYS A 563 -13.75 9.89 18.09
CA LYS A 563 -14.01 8.45 17.99
C LYS A 563 -14.15 7.86 19.39
N LEU A 564 -15.25 7.15 19.64
CA LEU A 564 -15.55 6.54 20.93
C LEU A 564 -15.15 5.07 20.95
N VAL A 565 -14.49 4.64 22.03
CA VAL A 565 -14.13 3.24 22.27
C VAL A 565 -14.65 2.76 23.63
N TYR A 566 -14.94 1.47 23.72
CA TYR A 566 -15.27 0.83 24.97
C TYR A 566 -14.02 0.61 25.84
N PRO A 567 -14.17 0.49 27.17
CA PRO A 567 -13.07 0.15 28.06
C PRO A 567 -12.38 -1.19 27.75
N ASP A 568 -13.05 -2.09 27.02
CA ASP A 568 -12.47 -3.36 26.58
C ASP A 568 -11.72 -3.29 25.23
N GLY A 569 -11.54 -2.07 24.71
CA GLY A 569 -10.79 -1.76 23.49
C GLY A 569 -11.57 -1.96 22.19
N ARG A 570 -12.86 -2.31 22.24
CA ARG A 570 -13.70 -2.37 21.03
C ARG A 570 -14.23 -1.00 20.64
N LEU A 571 -14.46 -0.78 19.36
CA LEU A 571 -15.04 0.45 18.85
C LEU A 571 -16.48 0.62 19.35
N GLN A 572 -16.81 1.80 19.85
CA GLN A 572 -18.18 2.18 20.19
C GLN A 572 -18.82 2.97 19.06
N GLU A 573 -18.12 3.97 18.53
CA GLU A 573 -18.61 4.85 17.47
C GLU A 573 -17.45 5.47 16.68
N ALA A 574 -17.49 5.36 15.35
CA ALA A 574 -16.65 6.11 14.42
C ALA A 574 -17.54 6.94 13.48
N GLY A 575 -18.36 7.80 14.07
CA GLY A 575 -19.39 8.59 13.42
C GLY A 575 -20.79 7.97 13.52
N GLY A 576 -21.80 8.81 13.61
CA GLY A 576 -23.20 8.42 13.59
C GLY A 576 -23.82 8.46 12.19
N ILE A 577 -24.64 7.45 11.87
CA ILE A 577 -25.50 7.41 10.67
C ILE A 577 -26.95 7.52 11.12
N ILE A 578 -27.71 8.43 10.52
CA ILE A 578 -29.17 8.48 10.65
C ILE A 578 -29.81 7.94 9.38
N TRP A 579 -30.77 7.04 9.55
CA TRP A 579 -31.55 6.50 8.45
C TRP A 579 -32.82 7.33 8.23
N SER A 580 -33.44 7.19 7.05
CA SER A 580 -34.71 7.86 6.72
C SER A 580 -35.87 7.52 7.67
N ASP A 581 -35.80 6.38 8.36
CA ASP A 581 -36.73 5.98 9.43
C ASP A 581 -36.39 6.58 10.81
N SER A 582 -35.44 7.54 10.84
CA SER A 582 -34.80 8.19 11.99
C SER A 582 -34.08 7.27 12.98
N SER A 583 -33.86 5.99 12.66
CA SER A 583 -32.99 5.17 13.50
C SER A 583 -31.53 5.59 13.35
N GLY A 584 -30.79 5.57 14.46
CA GLY A 584 -29.37 5.89 14.50
C GLY A 584 -28.49 4.65 14.58
N TRP A 585 -27.37 4.66 13.86
CA TRP A 585 -26.28 3.69 13.98
C TRP A 585 -25.00 4.38 14.41
N ASN A 586 -24.42 3.90 15.50
CA ASN A 586 -23.02 4.18 15.83
C ASN A 586 -22.15 3.33 14.89
N TYR A 587 -21.56 3.94 13.88
CA TYR A 587 -20.84 3.22 12.84
C TYR A 587 -19.63 2.48 13.42
N GLY A 588 -19.48 1.21 13.04
CA GLY A 588 -18.39 0.35 13.55
C GLY A 588 -18.58 -0.19 14.97
N ARG A 589 -19.74 -0.02 15.61
CA ARG A 589 -19.98 -0.52 16.97
C ARG A 589 -19.64 -2.01 17.14
N LEU A 590 -18.87 -2.32 18.20
CA LEU A 590 -18.29 -3.62 18.55
C LEU A 590 -17.20 -4.14 17.61
N ASP A 591 -16.74 -3.34 16.66
CA ASP A 591 -15.66 -3.69 15.75
C ASP A 591 -14.28 -3.35 16.34
N ASP A 592 -13.22 -3.65 15.60
CA ASP A 592 -11.85 -3.24 15.86
C ASP A 592 -11.66 -1.76 15.49
N PRO A 593 -11.31 -0.89 16.45
CA PRO A 593 -11.11 0.54 16.19
C PRO A 593 -9.90 0.84 15.27
N ALA A 594 -9.00 -0.12 15.04
CA ALA A 594 -7.83 0.04 14.16
C ALA A 594 -8.15 -0.20 12.67
N HIS A 595 -9.35 -0.66 12.34
CA HIS A 595 -9.75 -0.90 10.95
C HIS A 595 -9.73 0.39 10.13
N SER A 596 -9.25 0.33 8.88
CA SER A 596 -9.10 1.51 8.04
C SER A 596 -10.40 2.26 7.70
N ASP A 597 -11.56 1.61 7.87
CA ASP A 597 -12.88 2.25 7.67
C ASP A 597 -13.21 3.33 8.73
N TYR A 598 -12.44 3.37 9.81
CA TYR A 598 -12.72 4.16 11.01
C TYR A 598 -11.64 5.20 11.31
N ASN A 599 -10.59 5.30 10.49
CA ASN A 599 -9.38 6.04 10.84
C ASN A 599 -9.05 7.25 9.94
N TYR A 600 -9.96 7.64 9.04
CA TYR A 600 -9.85 8.88 8.26
C TYR A 600 -10.90 9.93 8.69
N VAL A 601 -10.55 11.21 8.52
CA VAL A 601 -11.44 12.35 8.80
C VAL A 601 -12.61 12.34 7.83
N LYS A 602 -13.84 12.49 8.33
CA LYS A 602 -15.03 12.42 7.48
C LYS A 602 -16.22 13.20 8.02
N GLU A 603 -17.08 13.63 7.11
CA GLU A 603 -18.39 14.17 7.44
C GLU A 603 -19.33 13.05 7.92
N VAL A 604 -20.17 13.32 8.90
CA VAL A 604 -21.10 12.34 9.48
C VAL A 604 -22.47 12.96 9.70
N ASP A 605 -23.49 12.14 9.99
CA ASP A 605 -24.82 12.66 10.26
C ASP A 605 -24.95 13.29 11.64
N TYR A 606 -24.29 12.69 12.63
CA TYR A 606 -24.18 13.21 13.99
C TYR A 606 -22.94 12.60 14.69
N ILE A 607 -22.58 13.20 15.82
CA ILE A 607 -21.65 12.62 16.78
C ILE A 607 -22.38 12.51 18.12
N SER A 608 -22.20 11.40 18.83
CA SER A 608 -22.80 11.21 20.16
C SER A 608 -22.39 12.32 21.14
N GLY A 609 -23.34 12.86 21.89
CA GLY A 609 -23.14 13.93 22.89
C GLY A 609 -22.17 13.63 24.04
N ALA A 610 -21.55 12.44 24.05
CA ALA A 610 -20.52 12.06 25.00
C ALA A 610 -19.20 12.80 24.81
N ALA A 611 -18.88 13.25 23.60
CA ALA A 611 -17.60 13.86 23.24
C ALA A 611 -17.72 14.72 21.96
N ILE A 612 -18.29 15.92 22.08
CA ILE A 612 -18.55 16.83 20.95
C ILE A 612 -18.08 18.25 21.21
N MET A 613 -17.57 18.89 20.17
CA MET A 613 -17.14 20.29 20.17
C MET A 613 -17.90 21.09 19.11
N ILE A 614 -18.29 22.32 19.47
CA ILE A 614 -18.99 23.26 18.61
C ILE A 614 -18.45 24.68 18.79
N ARG A 615 -18.48 25.49 17.74
CA ARG A 615 -18.15 26.93 17.82
C ARG A 615 -19.10 27.62 18.80
N SER A 616 -18.56 28.38 19.76
CA SER A 616 -19.38 29.08 20.76
C SER A 616 -20.36 30.08 20.15
N GLN A 617 -19.98 30.73 19.05
CA GLN A 617 -20.87 31.63 18.31
C GLN A 617 -22.05 30.87 17.69
N LEU A 618 -21.78 29.72 17.05
CA LEU A 618 -22.80 28.87 16.44
C LEU A 618 -23.74 28.28 17.49
N TRP A 619 -23.19 27.83 18.64
CA TRP A 619 -23.99 27.38 19.77
C TRP A 619 -24.99 28.44 20.25
N LYS A 620 -24.55 29.70 20.38
CA LYS A 620 -25.40 30.84 20.77
C LYS A 620 -26.46 31.15 19.71
N GLU A 621 -26.11 31.10 18.43
CA GLU A 621 -27.05 31.31 17.31
C GLU A 621 -28.16 30.24 17.29
N LEU A 622 -27.80 28.99 17.57
CA LEU A 622 -28.74 27.86 17.62
C LEU A 622 -29.62 27.87 18.88
N GLY A 623 -29.23 28.59 19.93
CA GLY A 623 -29.95 28.61 21.21
C GLY A 623 -29.67 27.39 22.11
N GLY A 624 -28.61 26.63 21.84
CA GLY A 624 -28.24 25.42 22.55
C GLY A 624 -28.99 24.16 22.12
N PHE A 625 -29.02 23.14 22.96
CA PHE A 625 -29.82 21.94 22.71
C PHE A 625 -31.32 22.27 22.72
N ASP A 626 -32.05 21.70 21.77
CA ASP A 626 -33.47 21.96 21.61
C ASP A 626 -34.31 21.34 22.74
N GLU A 627 -34.98 22.18 23.51
CA GLU A 627 -35.76 21.78 24.68
C GLU A 627 -36.94 20.84 24.36
N ARG A 628 -37.32 20.68 23.07
CA ARG A 628 -38.28 19.64 22.66
C ARG A 628 -37.84 18.23 23.07
N PHE A 629 -36.55 17.99 23.23
CA PHE A 629 -35.97 16.68 23.54
C PHE A 629 -35.69 16.45 25.03
N VAL A 630 -36.15 17.33 25.93
CA VAL A 630 -36.01 17.14 27.38
C VAL A 630 -36.62 15.78 27.84
N PRO A 631 -35.94 15.03 28.72
CA PRO A 631 -34.68 15.36 29.39
C PRO A 631 -33.39 14.94 28.64
N ALA A 632 -33.45 14.02 27.66
CA ALA A 632 -32.33 13.52 26.87
C ALA A 632 -32.81 12.60 25.70
N TYR A 633 -31.85 12.15 24.88
CA TYR A 633 -31.97 11.46 23.59
C TYR A 633 -32.54 12.30 22.44
N TYR A 634 -31.81 12.30 21.30
CA TYR A 634 -31.98 13.08 20.06
C TYR A 634 -31.53 14.54 20.12
N GLU A 635 -31.12 15.08 21.27
CA GLU A 635 -30.58 16.44 21.41
C GLU A 635 -29.29 16.66 20.62
N ASP A 636 -28.39 15.69 20.63
CA ASP A 636 -27.12 15.70 19.91
C ASP A 636 -27.31 15.53 18.39
N THR A 637 -28.23 14.63 18.03
CA THR A 637 -28.62 14.35 16.65
C THR A 637 -29.32 15.57 16.04
N ASP A 638 -30.23 16.20 16.79
CA ASP A 638 -30.92 17.42 16.38
C ASP A 638 -29.97 18.60 16.20
N LEU A 639 -29.05 18.80 17.14
CA LEU A 639 -28.00 19.83 17.03
C LEU A 639 -27.20 19.65 15.74
N ALA A 640 -26.77 18.41 15.43
CA ALA A 640 -26.04 18.11 14.19
C ALA A 640 -26.88 18.41 12.93
N PHE A 641 -28.20 18.21 12.97
CA PHE A 641 -29.09 18.57 11.86
C PHE A 641 -29.23 20.09 11.70
N GLU A 642 -29.38 20.85 12.80
CA GLU A 642 -29.44 22.32 12.72
C GLU A 642 -28.11 22.92 12.24
N VAL A 643 -26.96 22.41 12.71
CA VAL A 643 -25.63 22.81 12.22
C VAL A 643 -25.53 22.64 10.69
N ARG A 644 -25.97 21.48 10.17
CA ARG A 644 -25.94 21.21 8.73
C ARG A 644 -26.94 22.05 7.94
N LYS A 645 -28.11 22.34 8.51
CA LYS A 645 -29.11 23.21 7.88
C LYS A 645 -28.60 24.64 7.70
N LEU A 646 -27.70 25.11 8.57
CA LEU A 646 -27.00 26.39 8.42
C LEU A 646 -25.82 26.35 7.42
N GLY A 647 -25.56 25.19 6.78
CA GLY A 647 -24.52 25.02 5.77
C GLY A 647 -23.15 24.59 6.32
N TYR A 648 -23.04 24.34 7.62
CA TYR A 648 -21.80 23.85 8.24
C TYR A 648 -21.68 22.33 8.17
N LYS A 649 -20.44 21.84 8.19
CA LYS A 649 -20.11 20.42 8.29
C LYS A 649 -20.14 19.93 9.74
N VAL A 650 -20.50 18.66 9.90
CA VAL A 650 -20.35 17.88 11.13
C VAL A 650 -19.31 16.79 10.87
N VAL A 651 -18.20 16.80 11.61
CA VAL A 651 -17.00 16.02 11.28
C VAL A 651 -16.58 15.08 12.40
N LEU A 652 -16.18 13.86 12.05
CA LEU A 652 -15.45 12.95 12.94
C LEU A 652 -13.94 13.16 12.79
N GLN A 653 -13.24 13.36 13.90
CA GLN A 653 -11.78 13.35 13.97
C GLN A 653 -11.30 12.05 14.64
N PRO A 654 -10.84 11.04 13.88
CA PRO A 654 -10.50 9.73 14.44
C PRO A 654 -9.21 9.69 15.27
N GLN A 655 -8.34 10.69 15.18
CA GLN A 655 -7.20 10.84 16.09
C GLN A 655 -7.63 11.27 17.49
N SER A 656 -8.79 11.93 17.60
CA SER A 656 -9.40 12.22 18.88
C SER A 656 -10.11 10.98 19.39
N VAL A 657 -9.52 10.31 20.38
CA VAL A 657 -10.06 9.06 20.95
C VAL A 657 -10.49 9.29 22.39
N VAL A 658 -11.73 8.88 22.70
CA VAL A 658 -12.29 8.93 24.05
C VAL A 658 -12.84 7.55 24.41
N ILE A 659 -12.40 7.01 25.55
CA ILE A 659 -12.98 5.83 26.15
C ILE A 659 -14.27 6.24 26.86
N HIS A 660 -15.39 5.56 26.61
CA HIS A 660 -16.67 5.90 27.22
C HIS A 660 -17.32 4.64 27.83
N PHE A 661 -17.67 4.72 29.11
CA PHE A 661 -18.07 3.57 29.94
C PHE A 661 -19.56 3.18 29.81
N GLU A 662 -20.27 3.67 28.78
CA GLU A 662 -21.70 3.50 28.44
C GLU A 662 -22.59 2.67 29.40
N GLY A 663 -23.58 3.34 30.00
CA GLY A 663 -24.63 2.68 30.80
C GLY A 663 -24.52 2.88 32.31
N ILE A 664 -23.49 3.63 32.76
CA ILE A 664 -23.24 3.97 34.16
C ILE A 664 -24.08 5.16 34.60
N SER A 665 -24.20 6.16 33.74
CA SER A 665 -24.99 7.37 33.99
C SER A 665 -26.52 7.16 33.88
N HIS A 666 -27.00 6.14 33.13
CA HIS A 666 -28.44 6.06 32.75
C HIS A 666 -29.12 4.66 32.77
N GLY A 667 -28.43 3.59 33.19
CA GLY A 667 -29.04 2.24 33.25
C GLY A 667 -29.34 1.58 31.89
N THR A 668 -29.67 0.29 31.88
CA THR A 668 -29.76 -0.56 30.66
C THR A 668 -31.18 -0.97 30.25
N ASP A 669 -32.21 -0.60 31.00
CA ASP A 669 -33.61 -0.96 30.70
C ASP A 669 -34.25 0.06 29.74
N THR A 670 -34.90 -0.44 28.68
CA THR A 670 -35.65 0.37 27.70
C THR A 670 -37.13 0.53 28.06
N ASN A 671 -37.63 -0.21 29.07
CA ASN A 671 -39.03 -0.21 29.48
C ASN A 671 -39.32 0.67 30.71
N ALA A 672 -38.29 1.27 31.34
CA ALA A 672 -38.41 2.26 32.41
C ALA A 672 -37.18 3.19 32.43
N GLY A 673 -37.34 4.45 32.87
CA GLY A 673 -36.25 5.42 33.00
C GLY A 673 -36.03 6.33 31.78
N ILE A 674 -34.89 7.05 31.77
CA ILE A 674 -34.54 8.08 30.78
C ILE A 674 -34.51 7.52 29.34
N LYS A 675 -34.19 6.23 29.12
CA LYS A 675 -34.23 5.56 27.80
C LYS A 675 -35.61 5.43 27.16
N SER A 676 -36.69 5.52 27.93
CA SER A 676 -38.06 5.55 27.36
C SER A 676 -38.30 6.81 26.51
N TYR A 677 -37.56 7.89 26.76
CA TYR A 677 -37.61 9.11 25.95
C TYR A 677 -37.02 8.91 24.57
N GLN A 678 -36.15 7.91 24.33
CA GLN A 678 -35.64 7.61 23.00
C GLN A 678 -36.77 7.29 22.00
N ILE A 679 -37.86 6.64 22.44
CA ILE A 679 -39.01 6.36 21.57
C ILE A 679 -39.86 7.61 21.36
N LYS A 680 -40.17 8.35 22.43
CA LYS A 680 -41.00 9.57 22.37
C LYS A 680 -40.33 10.70 21.58
N ASN A 681 -39.04 10.90 21.80
CA ASN A 681 -38.25 11.94 21.14
C ASN A 681 -37.96 11.60 19.68
N LYS A 682 -37.90 10.31 19.33
CA LYS A 682 -37.86 9.87 17.93
C LYS A 682 -39.06 10.41 17.14
N GLU A 683 -40.27 10.34 17.68
CA GLU A 683 -41.48 10.85 17.01
C GLU A 683 -41.39 12.36 16.76
N LYS A 684 -40.95 13.13 17.77
CA LYS A 684 -40.71 14.57 17.64
C LYS A 684 -39.63 14.90 16.61
N PHE A 685 -38.55 14.11 16.58
CA PHE A 685 -37.45 14.28 15.63
C PHE A 685 -37.92 14.02 14.20
N VAL A 686 -38.69 12.94 13.97
CA VAL A 686 -39.32 12.64 12.68
C VAL A 686 -40.24 13.77 12.23
N GLU A 687 -41.06 14.31 13.13
CA GLU A 687 -41.94 15.42 12.81
C GLU A 687 -41.16 16.68 12.39
N LYS A 688 -40.11 17.03 13.14
CA LYS A 688 -39.25 18.19 12.86
C LYS A 688 -38.47 18.06 11.55
N TRP A 689 -37.91 16.89 11.27
CA TRP A 689 -36.95 16.67 10.18
C TRP A 689 -37.48 15.79 9.04
N LYS A 690 -38.80 15.64 8.93
CA LYS A 690 -39.44 14.75 7.95
C LYS A 690 -38.89 14.92 6.54
N ASP A 691 -38.79 16.16 6.06
CA ASP A 691 -38.34 16.44 4.69
C ASP A 691 -36.85 16.14 4.53
N THR A 692 -36.01 16.48 5.50
CA THR A 692 -34.57 16.16 5.48
C THR A 692 -34.34 14.65 5.50
N LEU A 693 -35.04 13.92 6.36
CA LEU A 693 -34.95 12.46 6.46
C LEU A 693 -35.35 11.75 5.16
N GLN A 694 -36.35 12.28 4.45
CA GLN A 694 -36.80 11.71 3.18
C GLN A 694 -35.87 12.05 2.01
N ASN A 695 -35.30 13.25 1.99
CA ASN A 695 -34.53 13.75 0.84
C ASN A 695 -33.02 13.51 0.94
N GLU A 696 -32.47 13.37 2.15
CA GLU A 696 -31.02 13.32 2.37
C GLU A 696 -30.50 12.04 3.01
N HIS A 697 -31.39 11.15 3.48
CA HIS A 697 -31.00 9.93 4.18
C HIS A 697 -31.51 8.66 3.49
N PHE A 698 -30.75 7.59 3.60
CA PHE A 698 -31.04 6.31 2.96
C PHE A 698 -32.02 5.45 3.76
N GLU A 699 -32.61 4.43 3.13
CA GLU A 699 -33.31 3.39 3.86
C GLU A 699 -32.35 2.65 4.79
N ASN A 700 -32.88 2.16 5.91
CA ASN A 700 -32.07 1.54 6.94
C ASN A 700 -31.19 0.40 6.40
N ALA A 701 -29.88 0.47 6.66
CA ALA A 701 -28.87 -0.49 6.24
C ALA A 701 -28.67 -0.62 4.71
N THR A 702 -29.17 0.34 3.93
CA THR A 702 -28.89 0.45 2.49
C THR A 702 -27.77 1.46 2.27
N ASP A 703 -26.99 1.27 1.20
CA ASP A 703 -25.95 2.22 0.77
C ASP A 703 -25.01 2.71 1.89
N VAL A 704 -24.65 1.80 2.80
CA VAL A 704 -23.81 2.10 3.98
C VAL A 704 -22.48 2.77 3.59
N PHE A 705 -21.96 2.44 2.40
CA PHE A 705 -20.76 3.07 1.83
C PHE A 705 -20.90 4.59 1.72
N TRP A 706 -22.04 5.09 1.24
CA TRP A 706 -22.30 6.53 1.15
C TRP A 706 -22.80 7.12 2.47
N ALA A 707 -23.56 6.34 3.25
CA ALA A 707 -24.17 6.84 4.47
C ALA A 707 -23.14 7.13 5.57
N ARG A 708 -22.05 6.35 5.66
CA ARG A 708 -21.04 6.43 6.74
C ARG A 708 -20.17 7.68 6.75
N ASP A 709 -20.08 8.37 5.61
CA ASP A 709 -19.17 9.50 5.36
C ASP A 709 -19.83 10.62 4.51
N ARG A 710 -21.16 10.53 4.33
CA ARG A 710 -21.99 11.45 3.53
C ARG A 710 -21.46 11.70 2.11
N SER A 711 -20.84 10.69 1.51
CA SER A 711 -20.21 10.81 0.18
C SER A 711 -21.19 10.67 -1.01
N SER A 712 -22.50 10.54 -0.79
CA SER A 712 -23.49 10.30 -1.88
C SER A 712 -23.55 11.39 -2.95
N LYS A 713 -23.21 12.63 -2.60
CA LYS A 713 -23.14 13.77 -3.52
C LYS A 713 -21.75 13.95 -4.16
N LYS A 714 -20.76 13.18 -3.71
CA LYS A 714 -19.37 13.19 -4.19
C LYS A 714 -19.17 12.06 -5.19
N LYS A 715 -18.27 12.28 -6.14
CA LYS A 715 -17.78 11.22 -7.03
C LYS A 715 -16.62 10.49 -6.36
N THR A 716 -16.57 9.17 -6.45
CA THR A 716 -15.49 8.39 -5.83
C THR A 716 -14.38 8.14 -6.85
N ILE A 717 -13.14 8.47 -6.45
CA ILE A 717 -11.93 8.12 -7.19
C ILE A 717 -11.09 7.15 -6.37
N VAL A 718 -10.73 6.02 -6.99
CA VAL A 718 -9.81 5.05 -6.41
C VAL A 718 -8.44 5.24 -7.03
N VAL A 719 -7.46 5.60 -6.20
CA VAL A 719 -6.06 5.79 -6.60
C VAL A 719 -5.26 4.57 -6.18
N VAL A 720 -4.50 3.98 -7.11
CA VAL A 720 -3.66 2.80 -6.86
C VAL A 720 -2.20 3.14 -7.12
N ASP A 721 -1.31 2.81 -6.17
CA ASP A 721 0.15 2.89 -6.32
C ASP A 721 0.86 1.72 -5.61
N HIS A 722 2.18 1.61 -5.73
CA HIS A 722 2.95 0.50 -5.15
C HIS A 722 2.92 0.48 -3.60
N TYR A 723 2.94 1.65 -2.96
CA TYR A 723 2.73 1.84 -1.52
C TYR A 723 2.22 3.27 -1.22
N VAL A 724 1.86 3.56 0.03
CA VAL A 724 1.48 4.91 0.49
C VAL A 724 2.60 5.92 0.19
N PRO A 725 2.34 7.02 -0.55
CA PRO A 725 3.39 7.89 -1.08
C PRO A 725 4.25 8.53 0.03
N HIS A 726 5.55 8.25 0.00
CA HIS A 726 6.55 8.92 0.82
C HIS A 726 6.96 10.23 0.14
N TYR A 727 6.14 11.27 0.30
CA TYR A 727 6.23 12.50 -0.49
C TYR A 727 7.53 13.30 -0.33
N ASP A 728 8.33 13.00 0.70
CA ASP A 728 9.61 13.62 1.03
C ASP A 728 10.83 12.74 0.67
N LYS A 729 10.62 11.55 0.08
CA LYS A 729 11.70 10.60 -0.25
C LYS A 729 12.01 10.52 -1.74
N ASP A 730 11.01 10.66 -2.60
CA ASP A 730 11.18 10.58 -4.04
C ASP A 730 10.14 11.40 -4.81
N ALA A 731 10.49 11.77 -6.04
CA ALA A 731 9.67 12.60 -6.92
C ALA A 731 8.32 11.94 -7.27
N GLY A 732 8.29 10.60 -7.40
CA GLY A 732 7.09 9.85 -7.72
C GLY A 732 6.09 9.87 -6.56
N GLY A 733 6.58 9.68 -5.33
CA GLY A 733 5.79 9.82 -4.10
C GLY A 733 5.24 11.23 -3.93
N ARG A 734 6.07 12.26 -4.14
CA ARG A 734 5.65 13.67 -4.09
C ARG A 734 4.52 13.95 -5.07
N CYS A 735 4.68 13.51 -6.32
CA CYS A 735 3.69 13.69 -7.37
C CYS A 735 2.34 13.04 -6.98
N VAL A 736 2.34 11.76 -6.59
CA VAL A 736 1.09 11.05 -6.21
C VAL A 736 0.40 11.72 -5.02
N TYR A 737 1.15 12.17 -4.00
CA TYR A 737 0.60 12.92 -2.87
C TYR A 737 -0.07 14.24 -3.30
N GLN A 738 0.57 14.99 -4.21
CA GLN A 738 0.02 16.25 -4.70
C GLN A 738 -1.28 16.04 -5.49
N TYR A 739 -1.35 15.00 -6.33
CA TYR A 739 -2.60 14.66 -7.05
C TYR A 739 -3.69 14.12 -6.12
N LEU A 740 -3.35 13.33 -5.10
CA LEU A 740 -4.30 12.93 -4.06
C LEU A 740 -4.93 14.14 -3.38
N THR A 741 -4.10 15.12 -2.99
CA THR A 741 -4.55 16.37 -2.38
C THR A 741 -5.41 17.17 -3.35
N LEU A 742 -5.02 17.26 -4.62
CA LEU A 742 -5.80 17.93 -5.67
C LEU A 742 -7.19 17.28 -5.84
N PHE A 743 -7.30 15.95 -5.81
CA PHE A 743 -8.58 15.27 -5.92
C PHE A 743 -9.51 15.59 -4.73
N VAL A 744 -8.96 15.70 -3.51
CA VAL A 744 -9.73 16.16 -2.34
C VAL A 744 -10.20 17.62 -2.55
N GLU A 745 -9.32 18.52 -3.00
CA GLU A 745 -9.66 19.93 -3.30
C GLU A 745 -10.67 20.08 -4.46
N MET A 746 -10.74 19.09 -5.36
CA MET A 746 -11.76 19.00 -6.41
C MET A 746 -13.10 18.46 -5.90
N GLY A 747 -13.18 18.03 -4.64
CA GLY A 747 -14.41 17.54 -4.00
C GLY A 747 -14.69 16.06 -4.23
N TYR A 748 -13.72 15.27 -4.69
CA TYR A 748 -13.88 13.82 -4.80
C TYR A 748 -13.84 13.13 -3.43
N HIS A 749 -14.55 12.02 -3.33
CA HIS A 749 -14.33 11.04 -2.29
C HIS A 749 -13.14 10.14 -2.71
N VAL A 750 -12.00 10.31 -2.04
CA VAL A 750 -10.74 9.69 -2.47
C VAL A 750 -10.46 8.44 -1.64
N ILE A 751 -10.24 7.33 -2.33
CA ILE A 751 -9.79 6.06 -1.75
C ILE A 751 -8.41 5.73 -2.31
N PHE A 752 -7.46 5.41 -1.44
CA PHE A 752 -6.10 5.03 -1.82
C PHE A 752 -5.83 3.55 -1.55
N ILE A 753 -5.20 2.87 -2.50
CA ILE A 753 -4.75 1.49 -2.42
C ILE A 753 -3.25 1.46 -2.67
N GLY A 754 -2.48 1.09 -1.64
CA GLY A 754 -1.09 0.66 -1.81
C GLY A 754 -1.05 -0.85 -2.07
N ASP A 755 -0.35 -1.31 -3.11
CA ASP A 755 -0.28 -2.73 -3.49
C ASP A 755 0.28 -3.64 -2.38
N ASN A 756 1.06 -3.09 -1.46
CA ASN A 756 1.55 -3.81 -0.28
C ASN A 756 0.56 -3.88 0.89
N PHE A 757 -0.57 -3.14 0.82
CA PHE A 757 -1.58 -3.02 1.87
C PHE A 757 -1.02 -2.71 3.26
N PHE A 758 0.13 -2.03 3.32
CA PHE A 758 0.83 -1.73 4.55
C PHE A 758 0.58 -0.28 4.98
N LYS A 759 0.41 -0.08 6.29
CA LYS A 759 0.23 1.24 6.92
C LYS A 759 1.61 1.87 7.20
N HIS A 760 2.17 2.55 6.20
CA HIS A 760 3.42 3.30 6.33
C HIS A 760 3.16 4.61 7.08
N GLU A 761 3.79 4.80 8.23
CA GLU A 761 3.66 6.00 9.05
C GLU A 761 4.88 6.92 8.93
N PRO A 762 4.73 8.25 9.03
CA PRO A 762 3.48 8.99 9.33
C PRO A 762 2.56 9.22 8.12
N TYR A 763 2.95 8.78 6.92
CA TYR A 763 2.30 9.13 5.65
C TYR A 763 0.84 8.69 5.57
N THR A 764 0.51 7.51 6.12
CA THR A 764 -0.87 6.99 6.15
C THR A 764 -1.75 7.90 7.00
N SER A 765 -1.32 8.21 8.22
CA SER A 765 -2.04 9.12 9.11
C SER A 765 -2.24 10.50 8.47
N GLN A 766 -1.25 11.01 7.73
CA GLN A 766 -1.39 12.30 7.03
C GLN A 766 -2.44 12.28 5.91
N LEU A 767 -2.49 11.21 5.10
CA LEU A 767 -3.56 11.05 4.10
C LEU A 767 -4.94 10.91 4.77
N GLU A 768 -5.02 10.14 5.85
CA GLU A 768 -6.24 9.95 6.64
C GLU A 768 -6.76 11.29 7.22
N GLN A 769 -5.85 12.19 7.62
CA GLN A 769 -6.18 13.55 8.07
C GLN A 769 -6.65 14.49 6.95
N LEU A 770 -6.29 14.22 5.69
CA LEU A 770 -6.88 14.89 4.52
C LEU A 770 -8.28 14.37 4.18
N GLY A 771 -8.77 13.35 4.90
CA GLY A 771 -10.04 12.68 4.63
C GLY A 771 -9.97 11.61 3.53
N ILE A 772 -8.76 11.17 3.18
CA ILE A 772 -8.54 10.09 2.21
C ILE A 772 -8.67 8.74 2.93
N GLN A 773 -9.50 7.85 2.40
CA GLN A 773 -9.59 6.50 2.92
C GLN A 773 -8.43 5.65 2.38
N VAL A 774 -7.51 5.20 3.24
CA VAL A 774 -6.41 4.29 2.86
C VAL A 774 -6.80 2.84 3.14
N LEU A 775 -6.74 1.96 2.13
CA LEU A 775 -7.01 0.53 2.34
C LEU A 775 -5.72 -0.20 2.74
N TYR A 776 -5.64 -0.64 4.00
CA TYR A 776 -4.50 -1.38 4.54
C TYR A 776 -4.95 -2.57 5.39
N GLY A 777 -4.06 -3.54 5.56
CA GLY A 777 -4.25 -4.74 6.38
C GLY A 777 -4.47 -6.02 5.60
N ASN A 778 -4.26 -7.14 6.29
CA ASN A 778 -4.25 -8.50 5.70
C ASN A 778 -5.56 -8.90 5.02
N TRP A 779 -6.69 -8.32 5.45
CA TRP A 779 -7.98 -8.62 4.84
C TRP A 779 -8.03 -8.11 3.40
N TYR A 780 -7.68 -6.83 3.19
CA TYR A 780 -7.65 -6.23 1.85
C TYR A 780 -6.62 -6.90 0.94
N ALA A 781 -5.44 -7.21 1.47
CA ALA A 781 -4.40 -7.93 0.73
C ALA A 781 -4.87 -9.26 0.12
N LYS A 782 -5.83 -9.94 0.76
CA LYS A 782 -6.39 -11.22 0.32
C LYS A 782 -7.72 -11.10 -0.43
N HIS A 783 -8.43 -9.98 -0.28
CA HIS A 783 -9.84 -9.84 -0.72
C HIS A 783 -10.10 -8.55 -1.49
N ILE A 784 -9.07 -7.94 -2.10
CA ILE A 784 -9.26 -6.69 -2.85
C ILE A 784 -10.25 -6.88 -4.01
N ASP A 785 -10.22 -8.02 -4.69
CA ASP A 785 -11.17 -8.36 -5.74
C ASP A 785 -12.62 -8.36 -5.24
N ASP A 786 -12.85 -8.93 -4.07
CA ASP A 786 -14.17 -9.00 -3.44
C ASP A 786 -14.63 -7.61 -3.00
N TRP A 787 -13.71 -6.79 -2.49
CA TRP A 787 -14.01 -5.42 -2.14
C TRP A 787 -14.41 -4.58 -3.36
N VAL A 788 -13.68 -4.69 -4.48
CA VAL A 788 -14.03 -3.98 -5.71
C VAL A 788 -15.40 -4.43 -6.23
N LYS A 789 -15.67 -5.73 -6.27
CA LYS A 789 -16.97 -6.28 -6.71
C LYS A 789 -18.12 -5.81 -5.82
N GLN A 790 -17.92 -5.75 -4.50
CA GLN A 790 -18.95 -5.32 -3.55
C GLN A 790 -19.22 -3.82 -3.65
N ASN A 791 -18.21 -3.02 -4.00
CA ASN A 791 -18.30 -1.56 -4.04
C ASN A 791 -18.37 -0.98 -5.46
N GLN A 792 -18.51 -1.84 -6.48
CA GLN A 792 -18.43 -1.46 -7.89
C GLN A 792 -19.33 -0.29 -8.31
N LYS A 793 -20.51 -0.17 -7.72
CA LYS A 793 -21.49 0.89 -8.05
C LYS A 793 -21.15 2.25 -7.45
N TYR A 794 -20.22 2.29 -6.49
CA TYR A 794 -19.81 3.50 -5.80
C TYR A 794 -18.53 4.12 -6.38
N ILE A 795 -17.85 3.42 -7.29
CA ILE A 795 -16.57 3.82 -7.86
C ILE A 795 -16.84 4.46 -9.23
N ASP A 796 -16.55 5.76 -9.36
CA ASP A 796 -16.75 6.52 -10.59
C ASP A 796 -15.47 6.62 -11.43
N TYR A 797 -14.32 6.69 -10.76
CA TYR A 797 -13.01 6.89 -11.40
C TYR A 797 -11.95 5.98 -10.78
N VAL A 798 -10.99 5.56 -11.59
CA VAL A 798 -9.82 4.82 -11.13
C VAL A 798 -8.57 5.50 -11.70
N TYR A 799 -7.63 5.83 -10.84
CA TYR A 799 -6.36 6.46 -11.18
C TYR A 799 -5.22 5.49 -10.88
N LEU A 800 -4.61 4.95 -11.94
CA LEU A 800 -3.61 3.90 -11.85
C LEU A 800 -2.20 4.46 -12.06
N ASN A 801 -1.29 4.14 -11.13
CA ASN A 801 0.11 4.52 -11.19
C ASN A 801 1.00 3.27 -11.36
N ARG A 802 2.18 3.49 -11.95
CA ARG A 802 3.26 2.49 -12.15
C ARG A 802 2.84 1.28 -13.01
N PRO A 803 3.57 0.97 -14.09
CA PRO A 803 3.13 -0.08 -15.00
C PRO A 803 3.04 -1.48 -14.36
N HIS A 804 4.03 -1.85 -13.55
CA HIS A 804 4.10 -3.15 -12.87
C HIS A 804 3.06 -3.35 -11.75
N ILE A 805 2.46 -2.26 -11.26
CA ILE A 805 1.34 -2.31 -10.30
C ILE A 805 0.02 -2.28 -11.05
N SER A 806 -0.16 -1.28 -11.91
CA SER A 806 -1.39 -1.03 -12.65
C SER A 806 -1.88 -2.25 -13.43
N ILE A 807 -0.97 -3.07 -13.97
CA ILE A 807 -1.32 -4.26 -14.73
C ILE A 807 -2.09 -5.32 -13.90
N LYS A 808 -1.88 -5.33 -12.57
CA LYS A 808 -2.59 -6.22 -11.65
C LYS A 808 -4.04 -5.80 -11.42
N TYR A 809 -4.34 -4.50 -11.53
CA TYR A 809 -5.62 -3.91 -11.14
C TYR A 809 -6.50 -3.50 -12.32
N ILE A 810 -5.93 -3.19 -13.48
CA ILE A 810 -6.69 -2.60 -14.59
C ILE A 810 -7.85 -3.48 -15.05
N ASP A 811 -7.64 -4.80 -15.17
CA ASP A 811 -8.70 -5.73 -15.57
C ASP A 811 -9.73 -5.91 -14.46
N LEU A 812 -9.31 -5.87 -13.19
CA LEU A 812 -10.22 -5.95 -12.06
C LEU A 812 -11.24 -4.81 -12.10
N PHE A 813 -10.78 -3.56 -12.26
CA PHE A 813 -11.68 -2.41 -12.32
C PHE A 813 -12.50 -2.38 -13.60
N LYS A 814 -11.92 -2.68 -14.76
CA LYS A 814 -12.65 -2.68 -16.03
C LYS A 814 -13.72 -3.75 -16.13
N ASN A 815 -13.48 -4.92 -15.55
CA ASN A 815 -14.42 -6.05 -15.65
C ASN A 815 -15.56 -5.96 -14.63
N HIS A 816 -15.37 -5.20 -13.54
CA HIS A 816 -16.34 -5.15 -12.45
C HIS A 816 -16.96 -3.77 -12.23
N THR A 817 -16.40 -2.69 -12.75
CA THR A 817 -16.93 -1.34 -12.54
C THR A 817 -17.25 -0.64 -13.85
N ASN A 818 -18.09 0.38 -13.80
CA ASN A 818 -18.27 1.32 -14.92
C ASN A 818 -17.35 2.55 -14.77
N ALA A 819 -16.34 2.45 -13.92
CA ALA A 819 -15.48 3.57 -13.60
C ALA A 819 -14.62 3.94 -14.80
N LYS A 820 -14.42 5.24 -15.03
CA LYS A 820 -13.48 5.72 -16.04
C LYS A 820 -12.06 5.54 -15.51
N VAL A 821 -11.24 4.80 -16.25
CA VAL A 821 -9.87 4.42 -15.87
C VAL A 821 -8.87 5.38 -16.48
N VAL A 822 -8.14 6.09 -15.63
CA VAL A 822 -7.00 6.94 -15.99
C VAL A 822 -5.72 6.20 -15.63
N TYR A 823 -4.80 6.08 -16.58
CA TYR A 823 -3.46 5.54 -16.31
C TYR A 823 -2.42 6.66 -16.40
N PHE A 824 -1.65 6.84 -15.33
CA PHE A 824 -0.58 7.81 -15.28
C PHE A 824 0.79 7.15 -15.50
N GLY A 825 1.33 7.34 -16.71
CA GLY A 825 2.67 6.96 -17.10
C GLY A 825 3.70 8.00 -16.64
N HIS A 826 3.99 8.03 -15.33
CA HIS A 826 4.98 8.94 -14.69
C HIS A 826 6.28 9.11 -15.49
N ASP A 827 6.82 7.98 -15.96
CA ASP A 827 7.99 7.88 -16.83
C ASP A 827 7.75 6.66 -17.73
N LEU A 828 8.04 6.79 -19.03
CA LEU A 828 7.88 5.72 -20.01
C LEU A 828 9.11 4.81 -19.94
N HIS A 829 8.97 3.68 -19.26
CA HIS A 829 10.09 2.79 -18.96
C HIS A 829 10.73 2.25 -20.24
N TYR A 830 9.93 1.94 -21.27
CA TYR A 830 10.49 1.48 -22.54
C TYR A 830 11.37 2.54 -23.23
N VAL A 831 11.03 3.83 -23.08
CA VAL A 831 11.83 4.92 -23.64
C VAL A 831 13.12 5.05 -22.86
N ARG A 832 13.04 5.00 -21.52
CA ARG A 832 14.21 5.08 -20.64
C ARG A 832 15.20 3.95 -20.93
N GLU A 833 14.73 2.71 -20.99
CA GLU A 833 15.58 1.55 -21.26
C GLU A 833 16.16 1.60 -22.66
N ARG A 834 15.41 2.05 -23.68
CA ARG A 834 15.94 2.23 -25.03
C ARG A 834 17.03 3.30 -25.10
N ARG A 835 16.88 4.42 -24.38
CA ARG A 835 17.92 5.45 -24.27
C ARG A 835 19.16 4.92 -23.51
N ASN A 836 18.98 4.07 -22.50
CA ASN A 836 20.12 3.41 -21.84
C ASN A 836 20.87 2.49 -22.82
N TYR A 837 20.16 1.77 -23.70
CA TYR A 837 20.80 1.01 -24.78
C TYR A 837 21.60 1.91 -25.73
N GLU A 838 21.06 3.06 -26.14
CA GLU A 838 21.77 4.01 -27.04
C GLU A 838 23.08 4.52 -26.43
N ILE A 839 23.19 4.57 -25.10
CA ILE A 839 24.39 5.03 -24.38
C ILE A 839 25.36 3.88 -24.09
N ASP A 840 24.88 2.83 -23.40
CA ASP A 840 25.72 1.77 -22.87
C ASP A 840 25.90 0.61 -23.89
N ASN A 841 25.16 0.61 -25.02
CA ASN A 841 25.12 -0.43 -26.06
C ASN A 841 24.89 -1.87 -25.54
N ASN A 842 24.35 -2.02 -24.34
CA ASN A 842 24.08 -3.31 -23.72
C ASN A 842 22.74 -3.91 -24.22
N PRO A 843 22.74 -5.06 -24.94
CA PRO A 843 21.53 -5.66 -25.49
C PRO A 843 20.44 -5.99 -24.47
N GLU A 844 20.79 -6.15 -23.19
CA GLU A 844 19.81 -6.40 -22.12
C GLU A 844 18.85 -5.22 -21.92
N PHE A 845 19.31 -3.98 -22.16
CA PHE A 845 18.43 -2.81 -22.12
C PHE A 845 17.40 -2.82 -23.26
N LEU A 846 17.73 -3.38 -24.42
CA LEU A 846 16.78 -3.49 -25.53
C LEU A 846 15.69 -4.54 -25.22
N LYS A 847 16.08 -5.70 -24.69
CA LYS A 847 15.12 -6.73 -24.21
C LYS A 847 14.22 -6.18 -23.10
N SER A 848 14.80 -5.44 -22.15
CA SER A 848 14.07 -4.75 -21.08
C SER A 848 13.08 -3.74 -21.66
N ALA A 849 13.50 -2.92 -22.62
CA ALA A 849 12.65 -1.94 -23.29
C ALA A 849 11.43 -2.59 -23.96
N ASP A 850 11.60 -3.69 -24.68
CA ASP A 850 10.50 -4.41 -25.32
C ASP A 850 9.50 -4.97 -24.31
N LYS A 851 9.99 -5.49 -23.18
CA LYS A 851 9.14 -5.98 -22.08
C LYS A 851 8.31 -4.85 -21.47
N TRP A 852 8.94 -3.71 -21.17
CA TRP A 852 8.23 -2.53 -20.66
C TRP A 852 7.21 -2.01 -21.67
N LYS A 853 7.60 -1.93 -22.95
CA LYS A 853 6.72 -1.47 -24.03
C LYS A 853 5.45 -2.30 -24.10
N LYS A 854 5.56 -3.63 -24.03
CA LYS A 854 4.41 -4.54 -24.06
C LYS A 854 3.43 -4.23 -22.93
N MET A 855 3.92 -4.09 -21.69
CA MET A 855 3.10 -3.81 -20.51
C MET A 855 2.50 -2.40 -20.53
N GLU A 856 3.30 -1.38 -20.83
CA GLU A 856 2.82 0.01 -20.91
C GLU A 856 1.78 0.18 -22.03
N PHE A 857 2.00 -0.43 -23.20
CA PHE A 857 1.02 -0.37 -24.29
C PHE A 857 -0.26 -1.13 -23.97
N GLU A 858 -0.20 -2.20 -23.18
CA GLU A 858 -1.39 -2.88 -22.70
C GLU A 858 -2.22 -1.96 -21.79
N LEU A 859 -1.56 -1.24 -20.88
CA LEU A 859 -2.21 -0.25 -20.01
C LEU A 859 -2.80 0.92 -20.80
N PHE A 860 -2.09 1.43 -21.80
CA PHE A 860 -2.58 2.47 -22.71
C PHE A 860 -3.81 2.02 -23.49
N ARG A 861 -3.82 0.77 -24.00
CA ARG A 861 -5.01 0.22 -24.68
C ARG A 861 -6.21 0.12 -23.75
N LYS A 862 -5.98 -0.31 -22.51
CA LYS A 862 -7.04 -0.60 -21.55
C LYS A 862 -7.57 0.66 -20.86
N SER A 863 -6.76 1.68 -20.61
CA SER A 863 -7.20 2.94 -19.99
C SER A 863 -8.11 3.78 -20.90
N ASP A 864 -8.99 4.58 -20.32
CA ASP A 864 -9.85 5.53 -21.02
C ASP A 864 -9.10 6.83 -21.34
N VAL A 865 -8.22 7.25 -20.43
CA VAL A 865 -7.36 8.44 -20.56
C VAL A 865 -5.95 8.09 -20.11
N ILE A 866 -4.96 8.62 -20.84
CA ILE A 866 -3.54 8.41 -20.57
C ILE A 866 -2.94 9.73 -20.14
N TYR A 867 -2.35 9.75 -18.94
CA TYR A 867 -1.55 10.88 -18.48
C TYR A 867 -0.07 10.54 -18.65
N VAL A 868 0.70 11.51 -19.13
CA VAL A 868 2.16 11.45 -19.24
C VAL A 868 2.74 12.79 -18.77
N VAL A 869 4.05 12.78 -18.50
CA VAL A 869 4.78 13.98 -18.10
C VAL A 869 5.72 14.38 -19.24
N GLY A 870 5.43 15.52 -19.88
CA GLY A 870 6.23 16.07 -20.96
C GLY A 870 5.58 15.95 -22.34
N ASN A 871 5.84 16.94 -23.19
CA ASN A 871 5.32 16.98 -24.56
C ASN A 871 5.89 15.87 -25.45
N TYR A 872 7.15 15.48 -25.21
CA TYR A 872 7.79 14.42 -25.98
C TYR A 872 7.07 13.07 -25.78
N GLU A 873 6.79 12.70 -24.54
CA GLU A 873 6.04 11.51 -24.16
C GLU A 873 4.61 11.58 -24.71
N GLN A 874 3.97 12.75 -24.64
CA GLN A 874 2.62 12.96 -25.16
C GLN A 874 2.54 12.69 -26.66
N GLU A 875 3.43 13.27 -27.46
CA GLU A 875 3.46 13.08 -28.91
C GLU A 875 3.81 11.64 -29.29
N LEU A 876 4.73 11.01 -28.54
CA LEU A 876 5.09 9.61 -28.74
C LEU A 876 3.90 8.67 -28.52
N VAL A 877 3.15 8.86 -27.43
CA VAL A 877 1.96 8.05 -27.14
C VAL A 877 0.82 8.35 -28.11
N LYS A 878 0.59 9.62 -28.47
CA LYS A 878 -0.44 10.01 -29.46
C LYS A 878 -0.17 9.40 -30.84
N ARG A 879 1.09 9.29 -31.25
CA ARG A 879 1.45 8.65 -32.53
C ARG A 879 1.05 7.18 -32.57
N GLU A 880 1.21 6.46 -31.46
CA GLU A 880 0.88 5.04 -31.35
C GLU A 880 -0.61 4.80 -31.03
N PHE A 881 -1.25 5.76 -30.34
CA PHE A 881 -2.64 5.72 -29.91
C PHE A 881 -3.41 6.99 -30.33
N PRO A 882 -3.60 7.25 -31.63
CA PRO A 882 -4.17 8.51 -32.13
C PRO A 882 -5.64 8.74 -31.75
N HIS A 883 -6.34 7.71 -31.27
CA HIS A 883 -7.73 7.76 -30.84
C HIS A 883 -7.90 7.81 -29.31
N LYS A 884 -6.81 7.80 -28.55
CA LYS A 884 -6.86 7.90 -27.09
C LYS A 884 -6.69 9.35 -26.65
N GLU A 885 -7.36 9.71 -25.58
CA GLU A 885 -7.10 10.98 -24.88
C GLU A 885 -5.77 10.86 -24.15
N VAL A 886 -4.79 11.68 -24.56
CA VAL A 886 -3.44 11.72 -23.96
C VAL A 886 -3.16 13.14 -23.47
N ARG A 887 -3.04 13.32 -22.14
CA ARG A 887 -2.74 14.61 -21.52
C ARG A 887 -1.28 14.66 -21.06
N ASN A 888 -0.63 15.79 -21.32
CA ASN A 888 0.62 16.15 -20.64
C ASN A 888 0.25 16.85 -19.34
N ILE A 889 0.46 16.20 -18.19
CA ILE A 889 0.15 16.76 -16.88
C ILE A 889 1.44 17.20 -16.16
N PRO A 890 1.39 18.26 -15.33
CA PRO A 890 2.56 18.72 -14.59
C PRO A 890 3.01 17.67 -13.56
N LEU A 891 4.34 17.50 -13.45
CA LEU A 891 4.94 16.59 -12.48
C LEU A 891 4.77 17.07 -11.04
N TYR A 892 4.94 18.39 -10.83
CA TYR A 892 4.81 19.04 -9.53
C TYR A 892 3.75 20.13 -9.60
N LEU A 893 2.98 20.24 -8.52
CA LEU A 893 1.94 21.24 -8.34
C LEU A 893 2.37 22.29 -7.31
N TYR A 894 2.37 23.55 -7.71
CA TYR A 894 2.69 24.69 -6.84
C TYR A 894 1.42 25.46 -6.45
N ASP A 895 1.38 25.94 -5.21
CA ASP A 895 0.28 26.79 -4.71
C ASP A 895 0.44 28.23 -5.20
N HIS A 896 -0.68 28.95 -5.39
CA HIS A 896 -0.65 30.35 -5.87
C HIS A 896 0.18 31.26 -4.95
N ASN A 897 0.19 30.99 -3.64
CA ASN A 897 0.97 31.77 -2.67
C ASN A 897 2.49 31.71 -2.92
N HIS A 898 2.95 30.75 -3.73
CA HIS A 898 4.34 30.63 -4.18
C HIS A 898 4.74 31.67 -5.23
N PHE A 899 3.78 32.47 -5.75
CA PHE A 899 4.02 33.44 -6.81
C PHE A 899 3.86 34.90 -6.33
N SER A 900 3.89 35.13 -5.02
CA SER A 900 3.72 36.48 -4.47
C SER A 900 4.91 37.39 -4.82
N SER A 901 4.63 38.66 -5.12
CA SER A 901 5.66 39.67 -5.44
C SER A 901 6.67 39.90 -4.30
N GLU A 902 6.31 39.53 -3.07
CA GLU A 902 7.20 39.58 -1.90
C GLU A 902 8.30 38.50 -1.94
N GLN A 903 8.16 37.46 -2.76
CA GLN A 903 9.17 36.41 -2.97
C GLN A 903 10.19 36.74 -4.07
N LEU A 904 9.98 37.81 -4.84
CA LEU A 904 10.99 38.38 -5.74
C LEU A 904 12.05 39.11 -4.91
N SER A 905 12.95 38.34 -4.29
CA SER A 905 14.18 38.85 -3.69
C SER A 905 15.04 39.62 -4.69
N ASP A 906 15.68 40.69 -4.23
CA ASP A 906 16.43 41.61 -5.08
C ASP A 906 17.68 40.98 -5.71
N PHE A 907 17.93 41.33 -6.97
CA PHE A 907 19.14 40.95 -7.72
C PHE A 907 20.45 41.18 -6.94
N GLU A 908 20.49 42.24 -6.12
CA GLU A 908 21.67 42.64 -5.34
C GLU A 908 21.94 41.76 -4.12
N GLU A 909 20.90 41.17 -3.52
CA GLU A 909 21.03 40.31 -2.34
C GLU A 909 21.52 38.90 -2.70
N ARG A 910 21.35 38.52 -3.97
CA ARG A 910 21.71 37.22 -4.49
C ARG A 910 23.12 37.20 -5.03
N LYS A 911 23.87 36.13 -4.78
CA LYS A 911 25.22 35.94 -5.30
C LYS A 911 25.46 34.46 -5.58
N ASP A 912 26.38 34.19 -6.49
CA ASP A 912 26.94 32.87 -6.81
C ASP A 912 26.05 32.02 -7.74
N LEU A 913 26.63 30.92 -8.24
CA LEU A 913 25.99 29.97 -9.14
C LEU A 913 25.56 28.71 -8.39
N LEU A 914 24.44 28.13 -8.79
CA LEU A 914 23.89 26.91 -8.20
C LEU A 914 23.70 25.81 -9.24
N PHE A 915 24.13 24.60 -8.89
CA PHE A 915 23.74 23.36 -9.54
C PHE A 915 23.05 22.47 -8.50
N VAL A 916 21.86 21.96 -8.85
CA VAL A 916 21.12 21.01 -8.03
C VAL A 916 20.95 19.69 -8.79
N GLY A 917 21.32 18.57 -8.16
CA GLY A 917 21.04 17.25 -8.71
C GLY A 917 21.69 16.09 -7.94
N GLY A 918 20.91 15.04 -7.66
CA GLY A 918 21.43 13.81 -7.07
C GLY A 918 22.35 13.04 -8.03
N PHE A 919 23.48 12.56 -7.52
CA PHE A 919 24.52 11.93 -8.34
C PHE A 919 24.35 10.42 -8.53
N GLY A 920 23.20 9.86 -8.12
CA GLY A 920 22.76 8.54 -8.59
C GLY A 920 22.39 8.50 -10.08
N HIS A 921 22.24 9.68 -10.72
CA HIS A 921 21.94 9.81 -12.13
C HIS A 921 23.19 10.26 -12.92
N LYS A 922 23.70 9.38 -13.80
CA LYS A 922 24.87 9.64 -14.67
C LYS A 922 24.84 11.02 -15.39
N PRO A 923 23.70 11.51 -15.93
CA PRO A 923 23.64 12.84 -16.54
C PRO A 923 24.09 14.00 -15.66
N ASN A 924 23.84 13.94 -14.34
CA ASN A 924 24.22 15.00 -13.42
C ASN A 924 25.74 15.05 -13.22
N GLN A 925 26.38 13.89 -13.06
CA GLN A 925 27.83 13.78 -12.97
C GLN A 925 28.49 14.31 -14.24
N ASP A 926 28.03 13.84 -15.40
CA ASP A 926 28.55 14.27 -16.70
C ASP A 926 28.42 15.79 -16.91
N GLY A 927 27.24 16.34 -16.65
CA GLY A 927 26.98 17.76 -16.82
C GLY A 927 27.83 18.64 -15.92
N VAL A 928 28.00 18.28 -14.64
CA VAL A 928 28.88 19.02 -13.72
C VAL A 928 30.33 18.94 -14.15
N LEU A 929 30.81 17.75 -14.54
CA LEU A 929 32.19 17.58 -14.99
C LEU A 929 32.47 18.39 -16.26
N TRP A 930 31.54 18.38 -17.22
CA TRP A 930 31.66 19.22 -18.42
C TRP A 930 31.63 20.70 -18.09
N PHE A 931 30.69 21.15 -17.26
CA PHE A 931 30.61 22.57 -16.88
C PHE A 931 31.88 23.04 -16.16
N VAL A 932 32.37 22.28 -15.17
CA VAL A 932 33.55 22.66 -14.40
C VAL A 932 34.84 22.60 -15.23
N LYS A 933 34.96 21.65 -16.16
CA LYS A 933 36.18 21.51 -16.99
C LYS A 933 36.21 22.45 -18.20
N SER A 934 35.06 22.66 -18.85
CA SER A 934 34.98 23.38 -20.12
C SER A 934 34.46 24.82 -19.99
N VAL A 935 33.50 25.08 -19.08
CA VAL A 935 32.78 26.37 -19.03
C VAL A 935 33.27 27.25 -17.87
N TRP A 936 33.43 26.67 -16.69
CA TRP A 936 33.82 27.36 -15.46
C TRP A 936 35.15 28.14 -15.56
N PRO A 937 36.21 27.68 -16.26
CA PRO A 937 37.46 28.44 -16.36
C PRO A 937 37.26 29.86 -16.94
N LYS A 938 36.37 30.01 -17.92
CA LYS A 938 36.03 31.30 -18.53
C LYS A 938 35.28 32.22 -17.56
N ILE A 939 34.26 31.67 -16.88
CA ILE A 939 33.49 32.42 -15.87
C ILE A 939 34.43 32.88 -14.75
N TYR A 940 35.35 32.02 -14.31
CA TYR A 940 36.31 32.33 -13.27
C TYR A 940 37.31 33.41 -13.69
N GLU A 941 37.76 33.40 -14.95
CA GLU A 941 38.68 34.41 -15.47
C GLU A 941 38.07 35.81 -15.43
N GLU A 942 36.79 35.94 -15.83
CA GLU A 942 36.06 37.21 -15.80
C GLU A 942 35.57 37.61 -14.40
N ARG A 943 35.15 36.64 -13.58
CA ARG A 943 34.47 36.86 -12.29
C ARG A 943 35.07 36.02 -11.16
N LYS A 944 36.23 36.47 -10.68
CA LYS A 944 36.95 35.86 -9.55
C LYS A 944 36.23 35.94 -8.21
N ASP A 945 35.15 36.69 -8.09
CA ASP A 945 34.38 36.85 -6.84
C ASP A 945 33.26 35.81 -6.67
N VAL A 946 32.94 35.07 -7.74
CA VAL A 946 31.81 34.14 -7.82
C VAL A 946 32.20 32.74 -7.33
N LYS A 947 31.26 32.06 -6.67
CA LYS A 947 31.35 30.66 -6.28
C LYS A 947 30.34 29.81 -7.06
N LEU A 948 30.61 28.51 -7.14
CA LEU A 948 29.68 27.49 -7.64
C LEU A 948 29.30 26.57 -6.49
N PHE A 949 28.02 26.49 -6.17
CA PHE A 949 27.46 25.51 -5.23
C PHE A 949 26.94 24.30 -6.01
N ILE A 950 27.43 23.12 -5.66
CA ILE A 950 27.02 21.83 -6.22
C ILE A 950 26.30 21.08 -5.10
N VAL A 951 24.97 21.05 -5.19
CA VAL A 951 24.08 20.53 -4.16
C VAL A 951 23.41 19.24 -4.65
N GLY A 952 23.53 18.16 -3.89
CA GLY A 952 22.94 16.88 -4.27
C GLY A 952 23.54 15.67 -3.55
N SER A 953 22.71 14.66 -3.34
CA SER A 953 23.08 13.43 -2.63
C SER A 953 24.09 12.57 -3.42
N ASN A 954 24.91 11.83 -2.66
CA ASN A 954 25.84 10.80 -3.16
C ASN A 954 26.85 11.24 -4.23
N PRO A 955 27.52 12.41 -4.12
CA PRO A 955 28.51 12.81 -5.12
C PRO A 955 29.65 11.78 -5.20
N PRO A 956 30.02 11.29 -6.40
CA PRO A 956 31.14 10.38 -6.57
C PRO A 956 32.46 11.08 -6.23
N SER A 957 33.53 10.31 -6.02
CA SER A 957 34.87 10.82 -5.70
C SER A 957 35.31 11.92 -6.66
N GLU A 958 35.10 11.72 -7.96
CA GLU A 958 35.44 12.68 -9.02
C GLU A 958 34.78 14.05 -8.83
N ILE A 959 33.54 14.10 -8.31
CA ILE A 959 32.83 15.35 -8.03
C ILE A 959 33.28 15.95 -6.70
N LYS A 960 33.49 15.11 -5.67
CA LYS A 960 34.00 15.56 -4.37
C LYS A 960 35.40 16.20 -4.50
N GLU A 961 36.23 15.68 -5.39
CA GLU A 961 37.56 16.21 -5.70
C GLU A 961 37.53 17.59 -6.38
N LEU A 962 36.39 18.02 -6.95
CA LEU A 962 36.23 19.39 -7.47
C LEU A 962 36.10 20.43 -6.35
N SER A 963 35.86 20.00 -5.10
CA SER A 963 35.63 20.91 -3.98
C SER A 963 36.86 21.78 -3.70
N SER A 964 36.63 23.09 -3.59
CA SER A 964 37.64 24.11 -3.33
C SER A 964 37.00 25.34 -2.65
N ASP A 965 37.77 26.38 -2.37
CA ASP A 965 37.23 27.65 -1.84
C ASP A 965 36.19 28.32 -2.76
N ARG A 966 36.13 27.88 -4.03
CA ARG A 966 35.30 28.45 -5.10
C ARG A 966 34.23 27.51 -5.63
N ILE A 967 34.44 26.21 -5.51
CA ILE A 967 33.46 25.19 -5.89
C ILE A 967 33.10 24.44 -4.61
N ILE A 968 31.89 24.63 -4.10
CA ILE A 968 31.43 24.06 -2.85
C ILE A 968 30.53 22.87 -3.16
N VAL A 969 30.97 21.67 -2.78
CA VAL A 969 30.20 20.43 -2.92
C VAL A 969 29.60 20.08 -1.56
N THR A 970 28.29 20.18 -1.40
CA THR A 970 27.64 20.04 -0.09
C THR A 970 27.29 18.60 0.25
N GLY A 971 26.95 17.79 -0.76
CA GLY A 971 26.28 16.50 -0.56
C GLY A 971 24.76 16.65 -0.39
N PHE A 972 24.14 15.69 0.31
CA PHE A 972 22.72 15.76 0.65
C PHE A 972 22.46 16.93 1.61
N VAL A 973 21.39 17.67 1.36
CA VAL A 973 20.91 18.76 2.22
C VAL A 973 19.40 18.59 2.41
N SER A 974 18.86 19.13 3.48
CA SER A 974 17.40 19.18 3.70
C SER A 974 16.71 20.12 2.71
N ASP A 975 15.40 19.96 2.51
CA ASP A 975 14.61 20.86 1.65
C ASP A 975 14.68 22.32 2.12
N GLU A 976 14.70 22.57 3.44
CA GLU A 976 14.87 23.91 4.02
C GLU A 976 16.24 24.52 3.71
N GLU A 977 17.30 23.71 3.69
CA GLU A 977 18.63 24.16 3.28
C GLU A 977 18.70 24.40 1.77
N LEU A 978 18.07 23.53 0.97
CA LEU A 978 17.97 23.69 -0.48
C LEU A 978 17.25 25.01 -0.84
N GLU A 979 16.16 25.32 -0.15
CA GLU A 979 15.43 26.58 -0.33
C GLU A 979 16.32 27.80 0.00
N LYS A 980 17.19 27.71 1.01
CA LYS A 980 18.17 28.77 1.30
C LYS A 980 19.17 28.94 0.16
N TYR A 981 19.64 27.86 -0.45
CA TYR A 981 20.51 27.96 -1.64
C TYR A 981 19.80 28.59 -2.82
N TYR A 982 18.54 28.21 -3.07
CA TYR A 982 17.71 28.87 -4.08
C TYR A 982 17.50 30.36 -3.77
N LYS A 983 17.36 30.77 -2.50
CA LYS A 983 17.23 32.19 -2.12
C LYS A 983 18.54 32.98 -2.21
N GLN A 984 19.68 32.33 -1.93
CA GLN A 984 20.99 32.97 -1.94
C GLN A 984 21.57 33.11 -3.35
N CYS A 985 21.41 32.09 -4.19
CA CYS A 985 22.10 32.02 -5.48
C CYS A 985 21.47 32.94 -6.53
N ARG A 986 22.31 33.45 -7.45
CA ARG A 986 21.87 34.38 -8.51
C ARG A 986 21.44 33.67 -9.78
N VAL A 987 22.16 32.63 -10.20
CA VAL A 987 21.87 31.91 -11.45
C VAL A 987 21.98 30.41 -11.22
N VAL A 988 21.02 29.65 -11.76
CA VAL A 988 21.07 28.18 -11.77
C VAL A 988 21.67 27.69 -13.09
N VAL A 989 22.57 26.71 -13.02
CA VAL A 989 23.15 26.05 -14.20
C VAL A 989 22.70 24.60 -14.28
N VAL A 990 22.14 24.21 -15.42
CA VAL A 990 21.66 22.84 -15.68
C VAL A 990 22.31 22.28 -16.97
N PRO A 991 23.60 21.93 -16.95
CA PRO A 991 24.40 21.56 -18.12
C PRO A 991 24.23 20.09 -18.56
N LEU A 992 23.00 19.59 -18.75
CA LEU A 992 22.77 18.18 -19.05
C LEU A 992 23.05 17.83 -20.51
N ARG A 993 23.96 16.91 -20.83
CA ARG A 993 24.27 16.59 -22.25
C ARG A 993 23.52 15.37 -22.81
N PHE A 994 22.91 14.58 -21.93
CA PHE A 994 22.04 13.46 -22.26
C PHE A 994 21.02 13.25 -21.14
N GLY A 995 19.92 12.56 -21.40
CA GLY A 995 18.82 12.37 -20.45
C GLY A 995 17.45 12.32 -21.13
N ALA A 996 16.37 12.18 -20.37
CA ALA A 996 15.00 12.09 -20.88
C ALA A 996 13.97 12.70 -19.92
N GLY A 997 12.76 12.93 -20.41
CA GLY A 997 11.62 13.44 -19.63
C GLY A 997 11.76 14.89 -19.19
N VAL A 998 10.81 15.38 -18.39
CA VAL A 998 10.86 16.72 -17.80
C VAL A 998 11.87 16.76 -16.65
N LYS A 999 12.75 17.77 -16.64
CA LYS A 999 13.81 17.90 -15.63
C LYS A 999 13.27 18.69 -14.44
N GLY A 1000 12.94 17.98 -13.35
CA GLY A 1000 12.38 18.59 -12.14
C GLY A 1000 13.16 19.80 -11.61
N LYS A 1001 14.50 19.79 -11.70
CA LYS A 1001 15.38 20.90 -11.30
C LYS A 1001 15.22 22.18 -12.12
N VAL A 1002 14.79 22.08 -13.39
CA VAL A 1002 14.52 23.24 -14.24
C VAL A 1002 13.21 23.89 -13.77
N VAL A 1003 12.18 23.07 -13.55
CA VAL A 1003 10.89 23.51 -13.00
C VAL A 1003 11.07 24.12 -11.61
N GLU A 1004 11.86 23.48 -10.73
CA GLU A 1004 12.10 23.95 -9.37
C GLU A 1004 12.86 25.27 -9.31
N ALA A 1005 13.87 25.45 -10.18
CA ALA A 1005 14.59 26.73 -10.27
C ALA A 1005 13.68 27.87 -10.75
N MET A 1006 12.85 27.62 -11.77
CA MET A 1006 11.85 28.58 -12.24
C MET A 1006 10.80 28.88 -11.17
N ALA A 1007 10.36 27.86 -10.41
CA ALA A 1007 9.38 28.02 -9.35
C ALA A 1007 9.92 28.90 -8.20
N ASN A 1008 11.23 28.88 -7.96
CA ASN A 1008 11.89 29.80 -7.03
C ASN A 1008 12.27 31.16 -7.67
N GLY A 1009 11.84 31.42 -8.91
CA GLY A 1009 12.09 32.66 -9.63
C GLY A 1009 13.56 32.88 -10.03
N LEU A 1010 14.40 31.84 -10.07
CA LEU A 1010 15.79 31.98 -10.46
C LEU A 1010 15.96 31.86 -11.97
N PRO A 1011 16.55 32.88 -12.63
CA PRO A 1011 17.05 32.72 -13.99
C PRO A 1011 18.05 31.58 -14.08
N LEU A 1012 17.85 30.74 -15.10
CA LEU A 1012 18.65 29.55 -15.30
C LEU A 1012 19.11 29.42 -16.75
N ILE A 1013 20.23 28.72 -16.91
CA ILE A 1013 20.73 28.28 -18.20
C ILE A 1013 20.81 26.77 -18.26
N THR A 1014 20.39 26.20 -19.37
CA THR A 1014 20.41 24.77 -19.61
C THR A 1014 20.81 24.46 -21.06
N THR A 1015 20.95 23.18 -21.37
CA THR A 1015 21.15 22.66 -22.72
C THR A 1015 19.80 22.37 -23.37
N SER A 1016 19.78 22.10 -24.68
CA SER A 1016 18.59 21.62 -25.39
C SER A 1016 18.01 20.35 -24.73
N ILE A 1017 18.87 19.47 -24.25
CA ILE A 1017 18.48 18.25 -23.52
C ILE A 1017 17.86 18.58 -22.16
N GLY A 1018 18.36 19.58 -21.44
CA GLY A 1018 17.77 19.97 -20.15
C GLY A 1018 16.41 20.66 -20.28
N ALA A 1019 16.16 21.34 -21.41
CA ALA A 1019 14.88 21.97 -21.75
C ALA A 1019 13.83 20.99 -22.31
N GLU A 1020 14.24 19.82 -22.83
CA GLU A 1020 13.35 18.81 -23.42
C GLU A 1020 12.18 18.46 -22.47
N GLY A 1021 10.96 18.41 -23.02
CA GLY A 1021 9.73 18.03 -22.32
C GLY A 1021 8.90 19.20 -21.80
N LEU A 1022 9.47 20.40 -21.70
CA LEU A 1022 8.76 21.64 -21.31
C LEU A 1022 8.24 22.37 -22.55
N GLN A 1023 7.02 22.94 -22.47
CA GLN A 1023 6.39 23.63 -23.60
C GLN A 1023 6.86 25.09 -23.66
N GLU A 1024 7.31 25.58 -24.82
CA GLU A 1024 7.62 27.02 -25.02
C GLU A 1024 8.61 27.61 -24.00
N VAL A 1025 9.44 26.75 -23.41
CA VAL A 1025 10.37 27.10 -22.32
C VAL A 1025 11.49 28.02 -22.79
N GLU A 1026 11.77 28.05 -24.09
CA GLU A 1026 12.80 28.90 -24.73
C GLU A 1026 12.56 30.39 -24.49
N SER A 1027 11.33 30.77 -24.15
CA SER A 1027 10.95 32.15 -23.81
C SER A 1027 11.30 32.55 -22.37
N VAL A 1028 11.58 31.58 -21.50
CA VAL A 1028 11.77 31.75 -20.05
C VAL A 1028 13.07 31.17 -19.50
N VAL A 1029 13.81 30.38 -20.27
CA VAL A 1029 15.17 29.90 -19.91
C VAL A 1029 16.17 30.17 -21.02
N ARG A 1030 17.45 30.33 -20.67
CA ARG A 1030 18.53 30.41 -21.67
C ARG A 1030 18.99 29.01 -22.04
N ILE A 1031 19.12 28.75 -23.35
CA ILE A 1031 19.52 27.46 -23.88
C ILE A 1031 20.81 27.61 -24.67
N ALA A 1032 21.84 26.84 -24.30
CA ALA A 1032 23.09 26.74 -25.04
C ALA A 1032 23.64 25.31 -24.95
N ASP A 1033 24.09 24.75 -26.07
CA ASP A 1033 24.74 23.44 -26.11
C ASP A 1033 26.26 23.54 -26.24
N ASP A 1034 26.78 24.68 -26.69
CA ASP A 1034 28.21 24.93 -26.86
C ASP A 1034 28.83 25.62 -25.64
N GLU A 1035 30.06 25.20 -25.29
CA GLU A 1035 30.75 25.65 -24.07
C GLU A 1035 30.93 27.17 -24.02
N GLN A 1036 31.17 27.80 -25.18
CA GLN A 1036 31.50 29.22 -25.24
C GLN A 1036 30.26 30.08 -25.01
N LYS A 1037 29.17 29.80 -25.72
CA LYS A 1037 27.87 30.46 -25.51
C LYS A 1037 27.28 30.13 -24.16
N PHE A 1038 27.45 28.90 -23.64
CA PHE A 1038 26.99 28.58 -22.29
C PHE A 1038 27.65 29.50 -21.26
N GLY A 1039 28.97 29.70 -21.35
CA GLY A 1039 29.68 30.63 -20.49
C GLY A 1039 29.25 32.09 -20.67
N ASP A 1040 29.09 32.55 -21.92
CA ASP A 1040 28.64 33.92 -22.24
C ASP A 1040 27.25 34.21 -21.66
N GLU A 1041 26.34 33.25 -21.76
CA GLU A 1041 24.98 33.36 -21.27
C GLU A 1041 24.91 33.33 -19.74
N VAL A 1042 25.75 32.52 -19.07
CA VAL A 1042 25.91 32.59 -17.60
C VAL A 1042 26.35 33.99 -17.18
N LEU A 1043 27.37 34.54 -17.84
CA LEU A 1043 27.92 35.87 -17.50
C LEU A 1043 26.92 36.99 -17.78
N SER A 1044 26.16 36.89 -18.87
CA SER A 1044 25.08 37.81 -19.22
C SER A 1044 23.99 37.80 -18.14
N LEU A 1045 23.48 36.62 -17.77
CA LEU A 1045 22.46 36.48 -16.70
C LEU A 1045 22.97 36.99 -15.35
N TYR A 1046 24.25 36.80 -15.06
CA TYR A 1046 24.82 37.18 -13.77
C TYR A 1046 25.05 38.70 -13.62
N THR A 1047 25.24 39.42 -14.73
CA THR A 1047 25.63 40.83 -14.74
C THR A 1047 24.50 41.79 -15.17
N ASN A 1048 23.56 41.33 -15.99
CA ASN A 1048 22.49 42.17 -16.51
C ASN A 1048 21.23 42.07 -15.63
N ARG A 1049 21.03 43.09 -14.79
CA ARG A 1049 19.89 43.18 -13.86
C ARG A 1049 18.54 43.15 -14.58
N ASP A 1050 18.34 43.99 -15.60
CA ASP A 1050 17.06 44.09 -16.30
C ASP A 1050 16.67 42.75 -16.93
N MET A 1051 17.65 42.07 -17.54
CA MET A 1051 17.44 40.74 -18.12
C MET A 1051 17.14 39.69 -17.05
N TRP A 1052 17.81 39.75 -15.90
CA TRP A 1052 17.58 38.85 -14.78
C TRP A 1052 16.15 39.01 -14.22
N GLU A 1053 15.72 40.25 -13.96
CA GLU A 1053 14.38 40.56 -13.44
C GLU A 1053 13.29 40.17 -14.43
N GLU A 1054 13.51 40.40 -15.74
CA GLU A 1054 12.57 39.97 -16.78
C GLU A 1054 12.41 38.45 -16.83
N ILE A 1055 13.51 37.70 -16.82
CA ILE A 1055 13.49 36.23 -16.86
C ILE A 1055 12.89 35.65 -15.57
N SER A 1056 13.23 36.22 -14.41
CA SER A 1056 12.68 35.83 -13.12
C SER A 1056 11.15 35.97 -13.10
N ARG A 1057 10.63 37.14 -13.51
CA ARG A 1057 9.18 37.37 -13.63
C ARG A 1057 8.51 36.40 -14.59
N LYS A 1058 9.08 36.23 -15.79
CA LYS A 1058 8.55 35.28 -16.79
C LYS A 1058 8.58 33.83 -16.31
N SER A 1059 9.57 33.46 -15.51
CA SER A 1059 9.67 32.11 -14.91
C SER A 1059 8.52 31.85 -13.94
N PHE A 1060 8.18 32.82 -13.10
CA PHE A 1060 7.01 32.71 -12.22
C PHE A 1060 5.70 32.62 -13.00
N GLU A 1061 5.49 33.50 -13.98
CA GLU A 1061 4.31 33.45 -14.87
C GLU A 1061 4.18 32.09 -15.55
N TYR A 1062 5.30 31.56 -16.06
CA TYR A 1062 5.32 30.24 -16.69
C TYR A 1062 4.97 29.10 -15.73
N ILE A 1063 5.47 29.13 -14.49
CA ILE A 1063 5.16 28.10 -13.48
C ILE A 1063 3.72 28.24 -13.00
N GLU A 1064 3.21 29.45 -12.84
CA GLU A 1064 1.80 29.69 -12.50
C GLU A 1064 0.86 29.14 -13.58
N ASP A 1065 1.18 29.40 -14.85
CA ASP A 1065 0.37 28.97 -16.00
C ASP A 1065 0.42 27.45 -16.24
N ASN A 1066 1.56 26.80 -15.99
CA ASN A 1066 1.79 25.41 -16.41
C ASN A 1066 1.94 24.38 -15.28
N PHE A 1067 2.31 24.81 -14.08
CA PHE A 1067 2.64 23.92 -12.94
C PHE A 1067 1.90 24.30 -11.65
N SER A 1068 0.93 25.22 -11.68
CA SER A 1068 0.09 25.49 -10.52
C SER A 1068 -0.97 24.41 -10.30
N LYS A 1069 -1.45 24.29 -9.06
CA LYS A 1069 -2.64 23.46 -8.78
C LYS A 1069 -3.85 23.89 -9.61
N ALA A 1070 -4.00 25.20 -9.87
CA ALA A 1070 -5.12 25.74 -10.63
C ALA A 1070 -5.07 25.31 -12.11
N SER A 1071 -3.90 25.39 -12.75
CA SER A 1071 -3.74 24.95 -14.14
C SER A 1071 -3.89 23.44 -14.27
N ALA A 1072 -3.30 22.67 -13.35
CA ALA A 1072 -3.49 21.21 -13.30
C ALA A 1072 -4.96 20.82 -13.12
N LYS A 1073 -5.69 21.51 -12.23
CA LYS A 1073 -7.12 21.31 -12.01
C LYS A 1073 -7.92 21.53 -13.28
N GLU A 1074 -7.73 22.65 -13.97
CA GLU A 1074 -8.47 22.94 -15.20
C GLU A 1074 -8.11 21.96 -16.32
N LEU A 1075 -6.83 21.55 -16.43
CA LEU A 1075 -6.38 20.57 -17.41
C LEU A 1075 -7.09 19.21 -17.25
N ILE A 1076 -7.17 18.68 -16.02
CA ILE A 1076 -7.72 17.33 -15.79
C ILE A 1076 -9.24 17.31 -15.60
N LYS A 1077 -9.87 18.47 -15.37
CA LYS A 1077 -11.32 18.59 -15.12
C LYS A 1077 -12.18 18.04 -16.23
N GLU A 1078 -11.75 18.15 -17.49
CA GLU A 1078 -12.45 17.56 -18.64
C GLU A 1078 -12.47 16.03 -18.59
N ASP A 1079 -11.42 15.42 -18.05
CA ASP A 1079 -11.29 13.98 -17.95
C ASP A 1079 -12.17 13.42 -16.83
N PHE A 1080 -12.50 14.27 -15.86
CA PHE A 1080 -13.39 13.95 -14.74
C PHE A 1080 -14.76 14.67 -14.82
N GLY A 1081 -15.22 15.02 -16.03
CA GLY A 1081 -16.49 15.69 -16.33
C GLY A 1081 -17.52 14.84 -17.11
N LYS A 1082 -18.82 15.22 -17.01
CA LYS A 1082 -20.03 14.40 -17.27
C LYS A 1082 -20.13 13.71 -18.64
N LYS A 1083 -20.37 12.39 -18.62
CA LYS A 1083 -21.26 11.71 -19.59
C LYS A 1083 -22.51 11.24 -18.86
N GLY A 1084 -23.65 11.85 -19.22
CA GLY A 1084 -25.01 11.38 -18.93
C GLY A 1084 -25.53 11.70 -17.55
#